data_AF-A0A958CZB6-F1
#
_entry.id   AF-A0A958CZB6-F1
#
_cell.length_a   1.000
_cell.length_b   1.000
_cell.length_c   1.000
_cell.angle_alpha   90.00
_cell.angle_beta   90.00
_cell.angle_gamma   90.00
#
_symmetry.space_group_name_H-M   'P 1'
#
loop_
_entity.id
_entity.type
_entity.pdbx_description
1 polymer ?
#
loop_
_entity_poly.entity_id
_entity_poly.type
_entity_poly.pdbx_seq_one_letter_code
_entity_poly.pdbx_strand_id
1 'polypeptide(L)'
;SAEQGDGVADFRQILTPDYEITATGVSVGDAALNDVPGAPQLPVKGYSVLIPVDSTWELSYESPEQQQLPQTVLISAAPVANLNLNQPQNWLDDPANLPTSVPLVDQPSSDIYSVNAFYPSSPVVAGEPVQQGNQRLLPIRVYPFQYNPVTHQLRYHPVLNITVQLHPNAGQADQPVVSPDLTAQAVPEGATGARLRLHTTQRGVYRLTYADLAAGGVNLGPGGSDPNDFAVFYKGQPIDILVTGAGDNSFDPGDLVVFYAVPYDLGRFQDYNVYYFVESAPAFAARMETRNVTAPFTPAAASTISQTTHVEVNVDYRTLYERPKSADHFFDTQLYANTSTPLVTRTYDLTLNDPVTSTGSIDLSVLVHGGNNDPGFNPDQSVDVQLNNHFVNRYQWDGSVDYSIAETLPASWLDAPVNKIHLIADKSALPGISAYWVSPDWVDLTYPALARADNDSLYIAGLTTSTTDIIATDFTTGLVTVLDVAAPEAPVLLTGVGSQDAGGMYKLYWREPTASSSYFMASEDAYLAPSAIEVDTPSDWAAPSNSFDYIAIIGTERTAAGTTSVGDELGVAIQPLLDHRTAEGFNVAKVKLQDVYDEFSYGFIDPEAIRSFLSNAYHNWQGQPGYVLLVGDGYPAYRGEIATTLRILIPPYLVHVDPWIGEVPADSRFVSVDGDSDILPEMAIGRISANNAADVTAVVNKILAYENPATTPDGDWQTRSVYVADNCTDPAGNFHALSNNIRQNWLPGSYTSDTVYYDAPPANCPDPSYPSGGDVRTAIKNEFNNGAIFLQWFGHGSTARWGSVSMFNINDPATLAPSSQMPLVMHNACWTGYFVLWANNWQSLGETMLLTPGRGAIADYSPSGLHIGAALSTLDQGLHKAMFQDRVPRAGDVINASKYYFFDNSIAYHDLIDSMIFFGDPALKLRLPTADFSDSTMEVNETTADPGETLDYTVTVSNTSIFIAPNVILTADYPQDLVTVVDPNGAVDNGDTLTWQLNDVRSPEADSVVKTFSLAVNTGLAPGLYNVTVPAAITSDLSSALQLEVNTEVNVSPLNINATLDAQRYWIPPGMPITVTATLSNYATSPYVGTQVTLTLPSELGAPTWMAASTGSGPIYDPDSRQVLWSGDVTIGSNETVSFSSVVSPTLTACGTIMVTGEVTDTLGVLTPLEVVVNLAVPDVNCTGSVNIVDVQLVAGRWGATLGQPQYLYNYDLNGNDEIDVTDIILAANQWN
;
A
#
# COMPACT_ATOMS: atom_id res chain seq x y z
N SER A 1 1.29 -33.27 -5.53
CA SER A 1 1.25 -34.02 -4.26
C SER A 1 0.79 -35.44 -4.52
N ALA A 2 1.54 -36.44 -4.07
CA ALA A 2 1.10 -37.83 -4.00
C ALA A 2 1.17 -38.25 -2.53
N GLU A 3 0.02 -38.51 -1.91
CA GLU A 3 -0.05 -39.11 -0.57
C GLU A 3 0.34 -40.59 -0.66
N GLN A 4 1.57 -40.92 -0.27
CA GLN A 4 1.90 -42.23 0.27
C GLN A 4 2.86 -42.09 1.45
N GLY A 5 2.31 -42.18 2.67
CA GLY A 5 2.92 -42.86 3.82
C GLY A 5 4.18 -42.30 4.49
N ASP A 6 5.06 -41.59 3.78
CA ASP A 6 6.37 -41.12 4.26
C ASP A 6 6.68 -39.71 3.72
N GLY A 7 6.18 -38.67 4.42
CA GLY A 7 6.50 -37.27 4.14
C GLY A 7 5.78 -36.66 2.93
N VAL A 8 5.63 -35.32 2.95
CA VAL A 8 5.18 -34.54 1.79
C VAL A 8 6.42 -34.22 0.96
N ALA A 9 6.42 -34.56 -0.32
CA ALA A 9 7.50 -34.22 -1.25
C ALA A 9 7.03 -33.11 -2.20
N ASP A 10 7.75 -31.97 -2.24
CA ASP A 10 7.64 -31.01 -3.35
C ASP A 10 8.55 -31.48 -4.48
N PHE A 11 7.98 -31.66 -5.67
CA PHE A 11 8.69 -32.12 -6.86
C PHE A 11 8.63 -31.03 -7.92
N ARG A 12 9.80 -30.61 -8.41
CA ARG A 12 9.93 -29.62 -9.47
C ARG A 12 10.82 -30.14 -10.58
N GLN A 13 10.37 -29.99 -11.82
CA GLN A 13 11.20 -30.20 -13.00
C GLN A 13 11.57 -28.84 -13.59
N ILE A 14 12.86 -28.57 -13.67
CA ILE A 14 13.42 -27.34 -14.25
C ILE A 14 13.95 -27.66 -15.65
N LEU A 15 13.46 -26.91 -16.63
CA LEU A 15 13.88 -27.00 -18.03
C LEU A 15 14.66 -25.73 -18.41
N THR A 16 15.78 -25.91 -19.12
CA THR A 16 16.64 -24.80 -19.56
C THR A 16 17.01 -24.93 -21.04
N PRO A 17 16.05 -25.14 -21.96
CA PRO A 17 16.32 -25.62 -23.32
C PRO A 17 17.15 -24.66 -24.18
N ASP A 18 17.10 -23.36 -23.90
CA ASP A 18 17.75 -22.31 -24.67
C ASP A 18 18.84 -21.62 -23.84
N TYR A 19 20.05 -21.54 -24.41
CA TYR A 19 21.18 -20.83 -23.82
C TYR A 19 22.03 -20.16 -24.90
N GLU A 20 22.75 -19.10 -24.51
CA GLU A 20 23.76 -18.46 -25.36
C GLU A 20 25.14 -18.54 -24.70
N ILE A 21 26.17 -18.78 -25.49
CA ILE A 21 27.55 -18.77 -25.04
C ILE A 21 28.30 -17.66 -25.73
N THR A 22 28.88 -16.79 -24.92
CA THR A 22 29.69 -15.65 -25.37
C THR A 22 31.17 -15.95 -25.12
N ALA A 23 32.05 -15.04 -25.54
CA ALA A 23 33.50 -15.22 -25.35
C ALA A 23 33.92 -15.27 -23.86
N THR A 24 33.12 -14.70 -22.96
CA THR A 24 33.45 -14.50 -21.54
C THR A 24 32.40 -15.05 -20.57
N GLY A 25 31.38 -15.76 -21.07
CA GLY A 25 30.23 -16.13 -20.23
C GLY A 25 29.25 -17.08 -20.90
N VAL A 26 28.20 -17.40 -20.14
CA VAL A 26 27.03 -18.16 -20.58
C VAL A 26 25.78 -17.50 -20.00
N SER A 27 24.69 -17.48 -20.76
CA SER A 27 23.40 -16.90 -20.33
C SER A 27 22.25 -17.87 -20.64
N VAL A 28 21.19 -17.75 -19.83
CA VAL A 28 19.90 -18.43 -20.01
C VAL A 28 18.82 -17.36 -19.83
N GLY A 29 17.83 -17.30 -20.73
CA GLY A 29 16.97 -16.11 -20.90
C GLY A 29 16.24 -15.63 -19.65
N ASP A 30 15.82 -16.54 -18.79
CA ASP A 30 15.08 -16.29 -17.55
C ASP A 30 15.91 -16.57 -16.28
N ALA A 31 17.24 -16.62 -16.38
CA ALA A 31 18.14 -16.84 -15.25
C ALA A 31 18.89 -15.57 -14.87
N ALA A 32 19.03 -15.31 -13.57
CA ALA A 32 19.95 -14.30 -13.05
C ALA A 32 21.41 -14.79 -13.15
N LEU A 33 22.38 -13.93 -12.87
CA LEU A 33 23.79 -14.31 -12.76
C LEU A 33 24.17 -14.46 -11.28
N ASN A 34 24.89 -15.53 -10.97
CA ASN A 34 25.47 -15.75 -9.65
C ASN A 34 26.38 -14.60 -9.24
N ASP A 35 26.19 -14.11 -8.03
CA ASP A 35 26.83 -12.90 -7.52
C ASP A 35 27.81 -13.15 -6.36
N VAL A 36 28.03 -14.40 -5.93
CA VAL A 36 29.02 -14.72 -4.87
C VAL A 36 30.40 -14.13 -5.19
N PRO A 37 30.91 -13.15 -4.41
CA PRO A 37 32.16 -12.47 -4.73
C PRO A 37 33.31 -13.44 -4.97
N GLY A 38 34.01 -13.28 -6.10
CA GLY A 38 35.15 -14.11 -6.50
C GLY A 38 34.80 -15.51 -7.05
N ALA A 39 33.53 -15.92 -7.08
CA ALA A 39 33.09 -17.19 -7.69
C ALA A 39 32.82 -17.05 -9.20
N PRO A 40 32.86 -18.14 -10.00
CA PRO A 40 32.45 -18.09 -11.41
C PRO A 40 31.03 -17.54 -11.60
N GLN A 41 30.88 -16.54 -12.48
CA GLN A 41 29.61 -15.87 -12.77
C GLN A 41 28.73 -16.73 -13.71
N LEU A 42 27.98 -17.68 -13.13
CA LEU A 42 27.13 -18.62 -13.85
C LEU A 42 25.64 -18.24 -13.76
N PRO A 43 24.81 -18.58 -14.77
CA PRO A 43 23.37 -18.46 -14.69
C PRO A 43 22.79 -19.27 -13.53
N VAL A 44 21.87 -18.67 -12.78
CA VAL A 44 21.18 -19.28 -11.64
C VAL A 44 19.69 -18.95 -11.71
N LYS A 45 18.86 -19.94 -11.41
CA LYS A 45 17.41 -19.78 -11.20
C LYS A 45 17.08 -20.01 -9.74
N GLY A 46 16.34 -19.09 -9.16
CA GLY A 46 15.82 -19.17 -7.80
C GLY A 46 14.38 -19.68 -7.73
N TYR A 47 14.04 -20.39 -6.66
CA TYR A 47 12.67 -20.56 -6.21
C TYR A 47 12.65 -20.89 -4.72
N SER A 48 11.63 -20.38 -4.01
CA SER A 48 11.37 -20.80 -2.65
C SER A 48 10.39 -21.98 -2.58
N VAL A 49 10.66 -22.89 -1.66
CA VAL A 49 9.77 -23.99 -1.28
C VAL A 49 9.25 -23.72 0.12
N LEU A 50 7.92 -23.77 0.26
CA LEU A 50 7.27 -23.68 1.56
C LEU A 50 7.52 -24.95 2.36
N ILE A 51 8.15 -24.79 3.51
CA ILE A 51 8.37 -25.87 4.48
C ILE A 51 7.58 -25.55 5.77
N PRO A 52 6.90 -26.54 6.38
CA PRO A 52 6.30 -26.36 7.69
C PRO A 52 7.34 -25.95 8.74
N VAL A 53 6.95 -25.06 9.67
CA VAL A 53 7.82 -24.53 10.74
C VAL A 53 8.53 -25.66 11.52
N ASP A 54 7.80 -26.74 11.84
CA ASP A 54 8.29 -27.88 12.62
C ASP A 54 8.84 -29.05 11.77
N SER A 55 9.15 -28.81 10.49
CA SER A 55 9.69 -29.85 9.61
C SER A 55 11.21 -29.74 9.43
N THR A 56 11.87 -30.88 9.33
CA THR A 56 13.18 -30.97 8.68
C THR A 56 12.98 -31.27 7.21
N TRP A 57 13.98 -30.97 6.39
CA TRP A 57 13.92 -31.17 4.94
C TRP A 57 15.17 -31.89 4.44
N GLU A 58 15.00 -32.70 3.40
CA GLU A 58 16.09 -33.30 2.62
C GLU A 58 15.93 -32.87 1.16
N LEU A 59 17.01 -32.33 0.57
CA LEU A 59 17.05 -31.91 -0.83
C LEU A 59 17.79 -32.96 -1.67
N SER A 60 17.14 -33.43 -2.73
CA SER A 60 17.75 -34.32 -3.72
C SER A 60 17.46 -33.84 -5.14
N TYR A 61 18.32 -34.22 -6.09
CA TYR A 61 18.13 -33.89 -7.50
C TYR A 61 18.57 -35.02 -8.43
N GLU A 62 17.94 -35.10 -9.60
CA GLU A 62 18.34 -35.93 -10.72
C GLU A 62 18.58 -35.06 -11.95
N SER A 63 19.69 -35.28 -12.66
CA SER A 63 19.95 -34.66 -13.96
C SER A 63 19.98 -35.76 -15.04
N PRO A 64 18.82 -36.14 -15.60
CA PRO A 64 18.73 -37.26 -16.54
C PRO A 64 19.48 -36.98 -17.85
N GLU A 65 19.62 -35.71 -18.20
CA GLU A 65 20.34 -35.23 -19.37
C GLU A 65 21.40 -34.25 -18.87
N GLN A 66 22.67 -34.69 -18.82
CA GLN A 66 23.81 -33.84 -18.56
C GLN A 66 24.81 -33.94 -19.72
N GLN A 67 25.34 -32.80 -20.16
CA GLN A 67 26.27 -32.75 -21.27
C GLN A 67 27.47 -31.89 -20.92
N GLN A 68 28.67 -32.44 -21.10
CA GLN A 68 29.88 -31.63 -21.08
C GLN A 68 30.05 -30.97 -22.44
N LEU A 69 30.05 -29.65 -22.47
CA LEU A 69 30.15 -28.91 -23.71
C LEU A 69 31.59 -28.99 -24.26
N PRO A 70 31.76 -29.16 -25.59
CA PRO A 70 33.09 -29.31 -26.20
C PRO A 70 33.89 -28.01 -26.23
N GLN A 71 33.21 -26.86 -26.09
CA GLN A 71 33.85 -25.55 -26.06
C GLN A 71 34.38 -25.21 -24.67
N THR A 72 35.60 -24.69 -24.62
CA THR A 72 36.17 -24.09 -23.40
C THR A 72 35.88 -22.59 -23.41
N VAL A 73 35.31 -22.09 -22.31
CA VAL A 73 34.92 -20.69 -22.16
C VAL A 73 35.62 -20.14 -20.92
N LEU A 74 36.15 -18.92 -21.00
CA LEU A 74 36.67 -18.23 -19.83
C LEU A 74 35.51 -17.55 -19.11
N ILE A 75 35.07 -18.13 -18.00
CA ILE A 75 34.03 -17.52 -17.16
C ILE A 75 34.69 -16.55 -16.18
N SER A 76 34.33 -15.28 -16.27
CA SER A 76 34.74 -14.23 -15.33
C SER A 76 34.29 -14.56 -13.90
N ALA A 77 35.09 -14.16 -12.91
CA ALA A 77 34.64 -14.21 -11.52
C ALA A 77 33.62 -13.09 -11.28
N ALA A 78 32.65 -13.34 -10.40
CA ALA A 78 31.79 -12.29 -9.89
C ALA A 78 32.69 -11.22 -9.22
N PRO A 79 32.56 -9.95 -9.63
CA PRO A 79 33.47 -8.90 -9.21
C PRO A 79 33.45 -8.68 -7.70
N VAL A 80 34.59 -8.25 -7.15
CA VAL A 80 34.75 -7.87 -5.74
C VAL A 80 34.98 -6.37 -5.68
N ALA A 81 34.27 -5.66 -4.79
CA ALA A 81 34.54 -4.24 -4.56
C ALA A 81 35.90 -4.07 -3.86
N ASN A 82 36.74 -3.18 -4.39
CA ASN A 82 38.07 -2.87 -3.84
C ASN A 82 38.06 -1.51 -3.14
N LEU A 83 37.50 -1.48 -1.93
CA LEU A 83 37.54 -0.30 -1.07
C LEU A 83 38.67 -0.44 -0.06
N ASN A 84 39.66 0.46 -0.14
CA ASN A 84 40.67 0.58 0.90
C ASN A 84 40.14 1.48 2.02
N LEU A 85 39.38 0.88 2.92
CA LEU A 85 38.83 1.53 4.12
C LEU A 85 39.87 1.56 5.26
N ASN A 86 41.09 1.07 5.03
CA ASN A 86 42.17 0.99 6.02
C ASN A 86 42.88 2.34 6.25
N GLN A 87 42.15 3.45 6.12
CA GLN A 87 42.63 4.78 6.45
C GLN A 87 41.62 5.42 7.41
N PRO A 88 42.09 6.25 8.35
CA PRO A 88 41.24 7.13 9.12
C PRO A 88 40.48 8.06 8.17
N GLN A 89 39.26 7.69 7.81
CA GLN A 89 38.42 8.54 6.99
C GLN A 89 37.19 8.93 7.81
N ASN A 90 36.99 10.24 7.91
CA ASN A 90 35.79 10.84 8.48
C ASN A 90 34.89 11.25 7.31
N TRP A 91 34.27 10.25 6.67
CA TRP A 91 33.50 10.40 5.44
C TRP A 91 32.20 11.18 5.60
N LEU A 92 31.70 11.25 6.85
CA LEU A 92 30.43 11.87 7.17
C LEU A 92 30.56 13.39 7.36
N ASP A 93 31.76 13.93 7.55
CA ASP A 93 31.98 15.38 7.73
C ASP A 93 32.43 16.11 6.47
N ASP A 94 32.97 15.41 5.47
CA ASP A 94 33.42 16.02 4.21
C ASP A 94 33.06 15.15 2.99
N PRO A 95 31.96 15.49 2.29
CA PRO A 95 31.53 14.81 1.07
C PRO A 95 32.60 14.77 -0.04
N ALA A 96 33.63 15.64 0.02
CA ALA A 96 34.74 15.64 -0.94
C ALA A 96 35.75 14.50 -0.70
N ASN A 97 35.76 13.89 0.50
CA ASN A 97 36.60 12.73 0.83
C ASN A 97 35.93 11.39 0.53
N LEU A 98 34.69 11.42 0.01
CA LEU A 98 33.98 10.21 -0.41
C LEU A 98 34.62 9.66 -1.69
N PRO A 99 34.88 8.34 -1.78
CA PRO A 99 35.29 7.74 -3.03
C PRO A 99 34.22 8.02 -4.09
N THR A 100 34.57 8.77 -5.14
CA THR A 100 33.65 9.13 -6.23
C THR A 100 33.26 7.94 -7.11
N SER A 101 33.87 6.77 -6.86
CA SER A 101 33.65 5.50 -7.53
C SER A 101 34.13 4.37 -6.61
N VAL A 102 33.37 3.28 -6.53
CA VAL A 102 33.84 2.02 -5.94
C VAL A 102 34.42 1.16 -7.07
N PRO A 103 35.74 0.99 -7.18
CA PRO A 103 36.30 0.16 -8.24
C PRO A 103 35.96 -1.30 -7.94
N LEU A 104 35.33 -1.98 -8.90
CA LEU A 104 35.28 -3.43 -8.89
C LEU A 104 36.60 -3.98 -9.45
N VAL A 105 37.10 -5.02 -8.81
CA VAL A 105 38.26 -5.77 -9.30
C VAL A 105 37.85 -7.22 -9.53
N ASP A 106 38.33 -7.77 -10.64
CA ASP A 106 38.30 -9.21 -10.85
C ASP A 106 39.32 -9.85 -9.90
N GLN A 107 38.83 -10.32 -8.76
CA GLN A 107 39.59 -11.07 -7.78
C GLN A 107 39.00 -12.48 -7.66
N PRO A 108 39.41 -13.40 -8.55
CA PRO A 108 38.97 -14.78 -8.48
C PRO A 108 39.35 -15.38 -7.13
N SER A 109 38.37 -15.95 -6.42
CA SER A 109 38.60 -16.62 -5.15
C SER A 109 39.60 -17.75 -5.36
N SER A 110 40.74 -17.70 -4.65
CA SER A 110 41.75 -18.76 -4.73
C SER A 110 41.17 -20.11 -4.37
N ASP A 111 40.20 -20.15 -3.46
CA ASP A 111 39.56 -21.38 -2.98
C ASP A 111 38.67 -22.03 -4.04
N ILE A 112 38.27 -21.29 -5.07
CA ILE A 112 37.49 -21.81 -6.20
C ILE A 112 38.38 -21.99 -7.43
N TYR A 113 39.12 -20.95 -7.83
CA TYR A 113 39.86 -20.94 -9.09
C TYR A 113 41.16 -21.75 -9.08
N SER A 114 41.70 -22.09 -7.90
CA SER A 114 42.85 -23.02 -7.80
C SER A 114 42.44 -24.49 -7.76
N VAL A 115 41.13 -24.79 -7.62
CA VAL A 115 40.62 -26.14 -7.44
C VAL A 115 40.15 -26.70 -8.78
N ASN A 116 40.75 -27.83 -9.21
CA ASN A 116 40.35 -28.53 -10.42
C ASN A 116 39.07 -29.36 -10.20
N ALA A 117 37.95 -28.69 -9.98
CA ALA A 117 36.62 -29.27 -9.79
C ALA A 117 35.55 -28.39 -10.44
N PHE A 118 34.35 -28.93 -10.66
CA PHE A 118 33.21 -28.14 -11.13
C PHE A 118 32.61 -27.31 -10.00
N TYR A 119 32.34 -26.03 -10.26
CA TYR A 119 31.62 -25.09 -9.40
C TYR A 119 30.24 -24.75 -10.01
N PRO A 120 29.19 -24.57 -9.20
CA PRO A 120 29.12 -25.04 -7.82
C PRO A 120 29.30 -26.57 -7.76
N SER A 121 29.64 -27.12 -6.60
CA SER A 121 29.86 -28.57 -6.45
C SER A 121 28.62 -29.40 -6.79
N SER A 122 27.43 -28.84 -6.55
CA SER A 122 26.11 -29.35 -6.94
C SER A 122 25.38 -28.32 -7.81
N PRO A 123 24.70 -28.72 -8.90
CA PRO A 123 23.86 -27.82 -9.70
C PRO A 123 22.58 -27.39 -8.99
N VAL A 124 22.24 -27.99 -7.83
CA VAL A 124 21.10 -27.60 -7.00
C VAL A 124 21.59 -27.33 -5.58
N VAL A 125 21.34 -26.13 -5.07
CA VAL A 125 21.85 -25.64 -3.78
C VAL A 125 20.70 -25.01 -2.98
N ALA A 126 20.44 -25.48 -1.76
CA ALA A 126 19.54 -24.81 -0.83
C ALA A 126 20.28 -23.70 -0.06
N GLY A 127 19.58 -22.59 0.21
CA GLY A 127 20.02 -21.57 1.16
C GLY A 127 19.47 -21.80 2.57
N GLU A 128 19.72 -20.85 3.46
CA GLU A 128 19.14 -20.84 4.80
C GLU A 128 17.65 -20.51 4.71
N PRO A 129 16.75 -21.31 5.32
CA PRO A 129 15.33 -21.00 5.28
C PRO A 129 14.98 -19.78 6.14
N VAL A 130 14.14 -18.89 5.61
CA VAL A 130 13.66 -17.67 6.29
C VAL A 130 12.18 -17.80 6.64
N GLN A 131 11.75 -17.19 7.73
CA GLN A 131 10.35 -17.21 8.17
C GLN A 131 9.57 -16.07 7.48
N GLN A 132 8.31 -16.32 7.13
CA GLN A 132 7.37 -15.32 6.61
C GLN A 132 5.93 -15.70 7.05
N GLY A 133 5.34 -14.89 7.93
CA GLY A 133 4.15 -15.20 8.69
C GLY A 133 4.17 -16.62 9.27
N ASN A 134 3.17 -17.42 8.92
CA ASN A 134 3.05 -18.82 9.36
C ASN A 134 3.83 -19.83 8.47
N GLN A 135 4.69 -19.36 7.59
CA GLN A 135 5.37 -20.16 6.59
C GLN A 135 6.89 -20.00 6.71
N ARG A 136 7.65 -21.07 6.43
CA ARG A 136 9.09 -21.01 6.32
C ARG A 136 9.47 -21.25 4.86
N LEU A 137 10.21 -20.32 4.27
CA LEU A 137 10.64 -20.36 2.88
C LEU A 137 12.05 -20.93 2.80
N LEU A 138 12.21 -22.07 2.13
CA LEU A 138 13.50 -22.64 1.78
C LEU A 138 13.87 -22.16 0.37
N PRO A 139 14.83 -21.22 0.22
CA PRO A 139 15.30 -20.83 -1.10
C PRO A 139 16.14 -21.96 -1.70
N ILE A 140 15.83 -22.33 -2.94
CA ILE A 140 16.56 -23.33 -3.71
C ILE A 140 17.03 -22.71 -5.02
N ARG A 141 18.32 -22.90 -5.27
CA ARG A 141 19.02 -22.37 -6.44
C ARG A 141 19.36 -23.49 -7.38
N VAL A 142 19.17 -23.22 -8.66
CA VAL A 142 19.41 -24.18 -9.74
C VAL A 142 20.34 -23.56 -10.77
N TYR A 143 21.50 -24.18 -10.94
CA TYR A 143 22.53 -23.80 -11.88
C TYR A 143 22.42 -24.70 -13.11
N PRO A 144 21.96 -24.16 -14.26
CA PRO A 144 21.92 -24.91 -15.51
C PRO A 144 23.33 -25.30 -15.98
N PHE A 145 24.35 -24.58 -15.50
CA PHE A 145 25.76 -24.81 -15.82
C PHE A 145 26.59 -25.02 -14.56
N GLN A 146 27.52 -25.99 -14.60
CA GLN A 146 28.67 -26.04 -13.71
C GLN A 146 29.94 -25.73 -14.50
N TYR A 147 30.90 -25.02 -13.91
CA TYR A 147 32.15 -24.61 -14.55
C TYR A 147 33.37 -25.12 -13.78
N ASN A 148 34.34 -25.68 -14.50
CA ASN A 148 35.64 -26.01 -13.92
C ASN A 148 36.66 -24.90 -14.26
N PRO A 149 37.11 -24.11 -13.27
CA PRO A 149 37.97 -22.95 -13.50
C PRO A 149 39.41 -23.31 -13.88
N VAL A 150 39.86 -24.56 -13.68
CA VAL A 150 41.21 -25.00 -14.07
C VAL A 150 41.22 -25.56 -15.49
N THR A 151 40.17 -26.28 -15.90
CA THR A 151 40.08 -26.88 -17.25
C THR A 151 39.29 -26.03 -18.24
N HIS A 152 38.61 -24.99 -17.76
CA HIS A 152 37.71 -24.11 -18.51
C HIS A 152 36.54 -24.85 -19.16
N GLN A 153 36.12 -25.97 -18.58
CA GLN A 153 35.05 -26.81 -19.11
C GLN A 153 33.70 -26.43 -18.49
N LEU A 154 32.65 -26.40 -19.32
CA LEU A 154 31.27 -26.25 -18.90
C LEU A 154 30.54 -27.60 -18.94
N ARG A 155 29.78 -27.88 -17.88
CA ARG A 155 28.80 -28.96 -17.82
C ARG A 155 27.40 -28.35 -17.80
N TYR A 156 26.56 -28.75 -18.74
CA TYR A 156 25.21 -28.23 -18.94
C TYR A 156 24.16 -29.26 -18.53
N HIS A 157 23.11 -28.78 -17.85
CA HIS A 157 22.01 -29.54 -17.29
C HIS A 157 20.66 -29.06 -17.88
N PRO A 158 20.28 -29.51 -19.09
CA PRO A 158 19.01 -29.13 -19.74
C PRO A 158 17.77 -29.46 -18.91
N VAL A 159 17.83 -30.55 -18.14
CA VAL A 159 16.75 -31.01 -17.26
C VAL A 159 17.30 -31.31 -15.87
N LEU A 160 16.68 -30.72 -14.85
CA LEU A 160 16.91 -31.03 -13.44
C LEU A 160 15.56 -31.34 -12.76
N ASN A 161 15.41 -32.57 -12.27
CA ASN A 161 14.30 -32.98 -11.43
C ASN A 161 14.72 -32.83 -9.97
N ILE A 162 13.97 -32.10 -9.17
CA ILE A 162 14.36 -31.67 -7.83
C ILE A 162 13.26 -32.09 -6.87
N THR A 163 13.65 -32.72 -5.78
CA THR A 163 12.74 -33.21 -4.75
C THR A 163 13.15 -32.66 -3.41
N VAL A 164 12.22 -31.96 -2.75
CA VAL A 164 12.32 -31.56 -1.35
C VAL A 164 11.45 -32.50 -0.54
N GLN A 165 12.07 -33.42 0.19
CA GLN A 165 11.37 -34.34 1.08
C GLN A 165 11.21 -33.66 2.45
N LEU A 166 9.97 -33.52 2.91
CA LEU A 166 9.68 -32.97 4.24
C LEU A 166 9.52 -34.09 5.26
N HIS A 167 10.25 -33.98 6.37
CA HIS A 167 10.20 -34.90 7.49
C HIS A 167 9.58 -34.20 8.70
N PRO A 168 8.54 -34.77 9.33
CA PRO A 168 8.01 -34.24 10.58
C PRO A 168 9.06 -34.42 11.68
N ASN A 169 9.38 -33.35 12.43
CA ASN A 169 10.26 -33.48 13.58
C ASN A 169 9.54 -34.21 14.73
N ALA A 170 9.92 -35.47 14.96
CA ALA A 170 9.54 -36.20 16.17
C ALA A 170 10.34 -35.67 17.37
N GLY A 171 10.00 -34.49 17.92
CA GLY A 171 10.62 -34.04 19.18
C GLY A 171 10.55 -32.58 19.57
N GLN A 172 10.07 -31.66 18.72
CA GLN A 172 9.84 -30.25 19.08
C GLN A 172 8.52 -29.79 18.48
N ALA A 173 7.42 -30.30 19.01
CA ALA A 173 6.13 -29.61 18.90
C ALA A 173 6.06 -28.63 20.09
N ASP A 174 5.65 -27.40 19.82
CA ASP A 174 5.54 -26.28 20.76
C ASP A 174 6.88 -25.74 21.28
N GLN A 175 7.61 -25.01 20.45
CA GLN A 175 8.01 -23.69 20.89
C GLN A 175 7.21 -22.72 20.03
N PRO A 176 6.24 -21.98 20.60
CA PRO A 176 5.85 -20.73 19.97
C PRO A 176 7.14 -19.99 19.67
N VAL A 177 7.26 -19.33 18.51
CA VAL A 177 8.18 -18.20 18.40
C VAL A 177 7.89 -17.39 19.66
N VAL A 178 8.84 -17.40 20.60
CA VAL A 178 8.64 -16.82 21.92
C VAL A 178 8.21 -15.41 21.61
N SER A 179 6.93 -15.07 21.79
CA SER A 179 6.54 -13.68 21.87
C SER A 179 7.35 -13.19 23.06
N PRO A 180 8.43 -12.41 22.88
CA PRO A 180 8.88 -11.63 24.02
C PRO A 180 7.66 -10.86 24.53
N ASP A 181 7.68 -10.41 25.77
CA ASP A 181 6.74 -9.38 26.17
C ASP A 181 6.98 -8.19 25.22
N LEU A 182 6.22 -8.13 24.13
CA LEU A 182 6.35 -7.12 23.08
C LEU A 182 5.93 -5.77 23.65
N THR A 183 5.23 -5.77 24.78
CA THR A 183 4.81 -4.57 25.48
C THR A 183 5.83 -4.20 26.56
N ALA A 184 6.11 -2.90 26.66
CA ALA A 184 6.96 -2.33 27.68
C ALA A 184 6.29 -1.05 28.16
N GLN A 185 5.12 -1.22 28.78
CA GLN A 185 4.26 -0.10 29.17
C GLN A 185 4.93 0.75 30.25
N ALA A 186 4.95 2.06 30.03
CA ALA A 186 5.49 3.02 30.98
C ALA A 186 4.65 3.12 32.27
N VAL A 187 3.32 2.98 32.16
CA VAL A 187 2.36 3.02 33.26
C VAL A 187 1.43 1.80 33.17
N PRO A 188 1.42 0.91 34.17
CA PRO A 188 0.53 -0.26 34.17
C PRO A 188 -0.96 0.09 34.15
N GLU A 189 -1.79 -0.88 33.74
CA GLU A 189 -3.25 -0.78 33.82
C GLU A 189 -3.76 -0.51 35.26
N GLY A 190 -4.85 0.24 35.37
CA GLY A 190 -5.49 0.57 36.66
C GLY A 190 -5.16 1.97 37.22
N ALA A 191 -4.21 2.67 36.61
CA ALA A 191 -3.95 4.10 36.84
C ALA A 191 -5.06 4.98 36.24
N THR A 192 -5.61 5.93 37.01
CA THR A 192 -6.67 6.86 36.61
C THR A 192 -6.30 8.32 36.89
N GLY A 193 -7.00 9.25 36.23
CA GLY A 193 -6.72 10.69 36.34
C GLY A 193 -5.61 11.15 35.39
N ALA A 194 -5.06 12.34 35.66
CA ALA A 194 -3.97 12.92 34.90
C ALA A 194 -2.69 12.07 34.99
N ARG A 195 -1.98 11.96 33.86
CA ARG A 195 -0.66 11.34 33.75
C ARG A 195 0.32 12.36 33.21
N LEU A 196 1.51 12.44 33.82
CA LEU A 196 2.54 13.38 33.43
C LEU A 196 3.84 12.64 33.14
N ARG A 197 4.42 12.85 31.97
CA ARG A 197 5.77 12.40 31.62
C ARG A 197 6.78 13.42 32.13
N LEU A 198 7.83 12.95 32.81
CA LEU A 198 8.83 13.75 33.50
C LEU A 198 10.21 13.43 32.95
N HIS A 199 10.93 14.45 32.47
CA HIS A 199 12.31 14.27 31.99
C HIS A 199 13.31 14.62 33.09
N THR A 200 14.31 13.76 33.32
CA THR A 200 15.35 13.98 34.34
C THR A 200 16.73 13.75 33.73
N THR A 201 17.64 14.72 33.86
CA THR A 201 18.95 14.70 33.16
C THR A 201 20.12 14.27 34.04
N GLN A 202 19.96 14.33 35.36
CA GLN A 202 21.04 14.04 36.29
C GLN A 202 20.54 13.32 37.53
N ARG A 203 21.47 12.67 38.26
CA ARG A 203 21.21 12.07 39.56
C ARG A 203 20.72 13.12 40.55
N GLY A 204 19.65 12.84 41.30
CA GLY A 204 19.31 13.66 42.44
C GLY A 204 17.91 13.45 43.00
N VAL A 205 17.59 14.27 44.00
CA VAL A 205 16.24 14.36 44.57
C VAL A 205 15.45 15.39 43.78
N TYR A 206 14.39 14.95 43.10
CA TYR A 206 13.51 15.77 42.30
C TYR A 206 12.23 16.11 43.06
N ARG A 207 11.63 17.24 42.72
CA ARG A 207 10.33 17.67 43.25
C ARG A 207 9.35 18.05 42.15
N LEU A 208 8.07 17.76 42.39
CA LEU A 208 6.93 18.35 41.70
C LEU A 208 6.19 19.23 42.71
N THR A 209 5.98 20.50 42.35
CA THR A 209 5.25 21.46 43.17
C THR A 209 3.76 21.42 42.87
N TYR A 210 2.94 22.01 43.74
CA TYR A 210 1.52 22.30 43.46
C TYR A 210 1.32 22.95 42.08
N ALA A 211 2.17 23.91 41.71
CA ALA A 211 2.02 24.62 40.44
C ALA A 211 2.31 23.71 39.23
N ASP A 212 3.30 22.82 39.35
CA ASP A 212 3.66 21.86 38.30
C ASP A 212 2.53 20.88 38.03
N LEU A 213 1.99 20.29 39.11
CA LEU A 213 0.86 19.35 39.02
C LEU A 213 -0.43 20.04 38.54
N ALA A 214 -0.70 21.27 38.99
CA ALA A 214 -1.86 22.03 38.53
C ALA A 214 -1.76 22.36 37.03
N ALA A 215 -0.57 22.70 36.54
CA ALA A 215 -0.32 22.96 35.12
C ALA A 215 -0.50 21.68 34.27
N GLY A 216 -0.15 20.52 34.84
CA GLY A 216 -0.40 19.20 34.26
C GLY A 216 -1.87 18.74 34.30
N GLY A 217 -2.78 19.54 34.87
CA GLY A 217 -4.21 19.22 34.92
C GLY A 217 -4.62 18.26 36.04
N VAL A 218 -3.75 18.03 37.04
CA VAL A 218 -4.08 17.25 38.24
C VAL A 218 -5.12 18.00 39.07
N ASN A 219 -6.12 17.30 39.61
CA ASN A 219 -7.16 17.89 40.43
C ASN A 219 -6.66 18.10 41.87
N LEU A 220 -6.21 19.32 42.21
CA LEU A 220 -5.56 19.63 43.49
C LEU A 220 -6.40 20.49 44.45
N GLY A 221 -5.94 20.62 45.69
CA GLY A 221 -6.53 21.44 46.74
C GLY A 221 -7.71 20.78 47.47
N PRO A 222 -8.43 21.53 48.33
CA PRO A 222 -9.47 20.96 49.18
C PRO A 222 -10.61 20.31 48.39
N GLY A 223 -10.77 19.00 48.55
CA GLY A 223 -11.75 18.18 47.81
C GLY A 223 -11.29 17.73 46.42
N GLY A 224 -10.02 17.94 46.08
CA GLY A 224 -9.34 17.35 44.95
C GLY A 224 -8.94 15.88 45.19
N SER A 225 -7.98 15.40 44.40
CA SER A 225 -7.42 14.05 44.47
C SER A 225 -6.61 13.86 45.75
N ASP A 226 -6.71 12.66 46.35
CA ASP A 226 -6.00 12.33 47.58
C ASP A 226 -4.50 12.17 47.27
N PRO A 227 -3.59 12.98 47.86
CA PRO A 227 -2.15 12.84 47.65
C PRO A 227 -1.58 11.48 48.09
N ASN A 228 -2.34 10.68 48.86
CA ASN A 228 -1.98 9.30 49.20
C ASN A 228 -2.17 8.32 48.03
N ASP A 229 -2.88 8.70 46.96
CA ASP A 229 -3.05 7.89 45.75
C ASP A 229 -2.01 8.21 44.66
N PHE A 230 -1.23 9.29 44.83
CA PHE A 230 -0.19 9.68 43.88
C PHE A 230 0.88 8.59 43.77
N ALA A 231 1.33 8.33 42.54
CA ALA A 231 2.41 7.39 42.25
C ALA A 231 3.35 7.97 41.18
N VAL A 232 4.61 7.55 41.21
CA VAL A 232 5.58 7.82 40.16
C VAL A 232 6.13 6.48 39.67
N PHE A 233 6.29 6.33 38.35
CA PHE A 233 6.81 5.12 37.72
C PHE A 233 8.12 5.40 36.99
N TYR A 234 8.99 4.39 36.99
CA TYR A 234 10.20 4.30 36.17
C TYR A 234 10.25 2.91 35.56
N LYS A 235 10.40 2.81 34.22
CA LYS A 235 10.43 1.52 33.51
C LYS A 235 9.23 0.60 33.86
N GLY A 236 8.03 1.19 33.95
CA GLY A 236 6.80 0.47 34.31
C GLY A 236 6.69 0.03 35.78
N GLN A 237 7.71 0.30 36.61
CA GLN A 237 7.72 -0.05 38.04
C GLN A 237 7.44 1.19 38.90
N PRO A 238 6.63 1.08 39.96
CA PRO A 238 6.42 2.18 40.88
C PRO A 238 7.70 2.44 41.68
N ILE A 239 8.03 3.72 41.87
CA ILE A 239 9.11 4.15 42.76
C ILE A 239 8.56 4.76 44.03
N ASP A 240 9.30 4.60 45.13
CA ASP A 240 8.91 5.18 46.42
C ASP A 240 9.06 6.70 46.42
N ILE A 241 7.96 7.40 46.70
CA ILE A 241 7.92 8.87 46.78
C ILE A 241 7.70 9.37 48.20
N LEU A 242 8.12 10.60 48.47
CA LEU A 242 7.74 11.35 49.66
C LEU A 242 6.75 12.43 49.24
N VAL A 243 5.56 12.44 49.85
CA VAL A 243 4.58 13.52 49.65
C VAL A 243 4.50 14.36 50.92
N THR A 244 4.89 15.63 50.85
CA THR A 244 4.77 16.55 51.97
C THR A 244 3.31 17.01 52.11
N GLY A 245 2.89 17.38 53.33
CA GLY A 245 1.53 17.89 53.58
C GLY A 245 0.38 16.88 53.55
N ALA A 246 0.57 15.67 52.99
CA ALA A 246 -0.48 14.68 52.73
C ALA A 246 -1.34 14.18 53.93
N GLY A 247 -1.05 14.62 55.16
CA GLY A 247 -1.74 14.17 56.38
C GLY A 247 -3.16 14.68 56.56
N ASP A 248 -3.60 15.66 55.75
CA ASP A 248 -4.97 16.17 55.72
C ASP A 248 -5.76 15.73 54.48
N ASN A 249 -5.17 14.83 53.67
CA ASN A 249 -5.70 14.32 52.40
C ASN A 249 -5.97 15.42 51.36
N SER A 250 -5.30 16.57 51.47
CA SER A 250 -5.28 17.64 50.47
C SER A 250 -3.84 17.84 50.00
N PHE A 251 -3.65 18.18 48.72
CA PHE A 251 -2.37 18.65 48.21
C PHE A 251 -2.49 20.16 47.96
N ASP A 252 -1.89 20.96 48.83
CA ASP A 252 -2.07 22.41 48.92
C ASP A 252 -0.82 23.19 48.44
N PRO A 253 -0.94 24.52 48.17
CA PRO A 253 0.23 25.33 47.84
C PRO A 253 1.30 25.29 48.94
N GLY A 254 2.46 24.69 48.61
CA GLY A 254 3.57 24.45 49.53
C GLY A 254 3.90 22.96 49.68
N ASP A 255 2.98 22.09 49.29
CA ASP A 255 3.21 20.64 49.26
C ASP A 255 4.02 20.23 48.02
N LEU A 256 4.77 19.14 48.18
CA LEU A 256 5.72 18.61 47.22
C LEU A 256 5.52 17.10 47.07
N VAL A 257 5.59 16.62 45.83
CA VAL A 257 5.92 15.22 45.54
C VAL A 257 7.41 15.15 45.31
N VAL A 258 8.12 14.38 46.12
CA VAL A 258 9.58 14.25 46.10
C VAL A 258 9.96 12.82 45.74
N PHE A 259 10.87 12.64 44.80
CA PHE A 259 11.35 11.33 44.36
C PHE A 259 12.85 11.37 44.06
N TYR A 260 13.51 10.22 44.11
CA TYR A 260 14.92 10.11 43.72
C TYR A 260 15.00 9.61 42.28
N ALA A 261 15.82 10.28 41.46
CA ALA A 261 16.07 9.87 40.08
C ALA A 261 17.54 9.53 39.86
N VAL A 262 17.77 8.46 39.12
CA VAL A 262 19.09 8.04 38.64
C VAL A 262 19.47 8.74 37.34
N PRO A 263 20.77 8.90 37.02
CA PRO A 263 21.17 9.35 35.70
C PRO A 263 20.78 8.29 34.66
N TYR A 264 20.64 8.70 33.39
CA TYR A 264 20.45 7.74 32.31
C TYR A 264 21.73 6.91 32.15
N ASP A 265 21.61 5.59 32.12
CA ASP A 265 22.72 4.71 31.78
C ASP A 265 23.06 4.98 30.31
N LEU A 266 24.19 5.67 30.05
CA LEU A 266 24.62 6.19 28.75
C LEU A 266 24.34 5.19 27.62
N GLY A 267 23.20 5.38 26.97
CA GLY A 267 22.69 4.55 25.89
C GLY A 267 22.60 5.35 24.60
N ARG A 268 22.41 4.65 23.49
CA ARG A 268 22.51 5.21 22.14
C ARG A 268 21.52 6.34 21.80
N PHE A 269 20.31 6.32 22.33
CA PHE A 269 19.18 7.05 21.74
C PHE A 269 18.68 8.29 22.50
N GLN A 270 19.21 8.60 23.69
CA GLN A 270 18.87 9.80 24.46
C GLN A 270 19.87 10.04 25.60
N ASP A 271 19.80 11.19 26.26
CA ASP A 271 20.68 11.63 27.36
C ASP A 271 19.94 11.98 28.66
N TYR A 272 18.65 11.65 28.74
CA TYR A 272 17.78 11.86 29.91
C TYR A 272 17.01 10.59 30.25
N ASN A 273 16.51 10.48 31.48
CA ASN A 273 15.54 9.46 31.87
C ASN A 273 14.11 10.00 31.74
N VAL A 274 13.16 9.06 31.63
CA VAL A 274 11.73 9.34 31.60
C VAL A 274 11.05 8.67 32.80
N TYR A 275 10.34 9.46 33.59
CA TYR A 275 9.50 9.02 34.70
C TYR A 275 8.05 9.42 34.44
N TYR A 276 7.09 8.75 35.09
CA TYR A 276 5.68 9.06 34.93
C TYR A 276 5.01 9.32 36.26
N PHE A 277 4.48 10.53 36.47
CA PHE A 277 3.57 10.80 37.58
C PHE A 277 2.14 10.42 37.20
N VAL A 278 1.41 9.82 38.14
CA VAL A 278 0.01 9.43 37.99
C VAL A 278 -0.81 9.97 39.15
N GLU A 279 -1.93 10.63 38.83
CA GLU A 279 -2.83 11.26 39.80
C GLU A 279 -3.53 10.27 40.74
N SER A 280 -3.96 9.09 40.28
CA SER A 280 -4.57 8.10 41.16
C SER A 280 -4.21 6.68 40.74
N ALA A 281 -3.36 6.06 41.55
CA ALA A 281 -2.93 4.68 41.40
C ALA A 281 -2.76 4.03 42.79
N PRO A 282 -3.85 3.86 43.57
CA PRO A 282 -3.77 3.44 44.99
C PRO A 282 -3.09 2.08 45.20
N ALA A 283 -3.14 1.17 44.23
CA ALA A 283 -2.44 -0.12 44.29
C ALA A 283 -0.90 0.01 44.14
N PHE A 284 -0.43 1.16 43.66
CA PHE A 284 0.97 1.44 43.30
C PHE A 284 1.52 2.69 44.00
N ALA A 285 0.77 3.27 44.95
CA ALA A 285 1.14 4.48 45.67
C ALA A 285 2.22 4.19 46.74
N ALA A 286 3.40 3.80 46.27
CA ALA A 286 4.55 3.44 47.08
C ALA A 286 5.12 4.69 47.77
N ARG A 287 5.62 4.54 49.00
CA ARG A 287 6.08 5.66 49.85
C ARG A 287 7.42 5.33 50.46
N MET A 288 8.31 6.30 50.50
CA MET A 288 9.64 6.13 51.10
C MET A 288 9.52 5.62 52.54
N GLU A 289 10.13 4.48 52.82
CA GLU A 289 10.25 4.00 54.19
C GLU A 289 11.14 4.95 55.02
N THR A 290 11.00 4.91 56.35
CA THR A 290 11.86 5.67 57.26
C THR A 290 12.79 4.74 58.03
N ARG A 291 14.09 5.06 58.06
CA ARG A 291 15.07 4.36 58.90
C ARG A 291 15.71 5.34 59.89
N ASN A 292 15.59 5.02 61.17
CA ASN A 292 16.21 5.84 62.22
C ASN A 292 17.68 5.44 62.43
N VAL A 293 18.59 6.38 62.24
CA VAL A 293 20.03 6.26 62.52
C VAL A 293 20.40 6.94 63.85
N THR A 294 21.64 6.77 64.30
CA THR A 294 22.15 7.42 65.53
C THR A 294 23.34 8.31 65.24
N ALA A 295 23.43 9.43 65.96
CA ALA A 295 24.54 10.38 65.87
C ALA A 295 25.29 10.51 67.22
N PRO A 296 25.95 9.44 67.72
CA PRO A 296 26.41 9.35 69.12
C PRO A 296 27.76 10.05 69.39
N PHE A 297 28.23 10.90 68.49
CA PHE A 297 29.56 11.52 68.54
C PHE A 297 29.52 13.01 68.14
N THR A 298 30.59 13.74 68.40
CA THR A 298 30.77 15.10 67.88
C THR A 298 31.54 15.02 66.56
N PRO A 299 31.03 15.57 65.44
CA PRO A 299 31.68 15.43 64.14
C PRO A 299 33.01 16.23 64.09
N ALA A 300 34.07 15.58 63.61
CA ALA A 300 35.39 16.19 63.46
C ALA A 300 35.62 16.70 62.02
N ALA A 301 36.35 15.93 61.21
CA ALA A 301 36.58 16.20 59.79
C ALA A 301 35.59 15.42 58.91
N ALA A 302 35.43 15.84 57.65
CA ALA A 302 34.61 15.14 56.66
C ALA A 302 35.12 13.70 56.46
N SER A 303 34.19 12.76 56.27
CA SER A 303 34.52 11.37 55.94
C SER A 303 35.08 11.27 54.52
N THR A 304 35.87 10.22 54.27
CA THR A 304 36.38 9.91 52.93
C THR A 304 35.42 8.97 52.21
N ILE A 305 34.95 9.40 51.05
CA ILE A 305 33.97 8.70 50.21
C ILE A 305 34.61 8.33 48.87
N SER A 306 33.97 7.45 48.12
CA SER A 306 34.33 7.17 46.73
C SER A 306 33.54 8.10 45.79
N GLN A 307 34.23 8.73 44.84
CA GLN A 307 33.63 9.48 43.73
C GLN A 307 34.18 8.98 42.41
N THR A 308 33.39 9.11 41.34
CA THR A 308 33.80 8.79 39.98
C THR A 308 33.63 10.02 39.11
N THR A 309 34.65 10.34 38.33
CA THR A 309 34.57 11.32 37.23
C THR A 309 34.57 10.56 35.91
N HIS A 310 33.66 10.91 35.02
CA HIS A 310 33.50 10.31 33.69
C HIS A 310 33.83 11.36 32.63
N VAL A 311 34.63 10.99 31.64
CA VAL A 311 34.96 11.84 30.50
C VAL A 311 34.72 11.07 29.21
N GLU A 312 33.87 11.61 28.35
CA GLU A 312 33.52 11.08 27.03
C GLU A 312 33.43 12.27 26.08
N VAL A 313 33.92 12.12 24.85
CA VAL A 313 33.89 13.17 23.82
C VAL A 313 33.40 12.54 22.53
N ASN A 314 32.19 12.92 22.11
CA ASN A 314 31.51 12.32 20.96
C ASN A 314 31.55 13.25 19.76
N VAL A 315 32.51 13.03 18.86
CA VAL A 315 32.72 13.89 17.68
C VAL A 315 32.88 13.11 16.38
N ASP A 316 33.08 11.80 16.42
CA ASP A 316 33.41 10.98 15.25
C ASP A 316 32.54 9.72 15.21
N TYR A 317 31.63 9.63 14.23
CA TYR A 317 30.72 8.49 14.08
C TYR A 317 31.32 7.36 13.25
N ARG A 318 31.31 6.13 13.77
CA ARG A 318 32.00 4.96 13.20
C ARG A 318 31.03 3.85 12.82
N THR A 319 30.52 3.92 11.59
CA THR A 319 29.62 2.90 11.02
C THR A 319 30.27 1.51 10.91
N LEU A 320 31.59 1.46 10.71
CA LEU A 320 32.37 0.23 10.52
C LEU A 320 32.74 -0.51 11.81
N TYR A 321 32.61 0.13 12.98
CA TYR A 321 32.93 -0.55 14.23
C TYR A 321 31.74 -1.43 14.62
N GLU A 322 32.01 -2.73 14.73
CA GLU A 322 31.00 -3.70 15.15
C GLU A 322 30.82 -3.60 16.66
N ARG A 323 29.70 -3.03 17.11
CA ARG A 323 29.35 -2.84 18.52
C ARG A 323 27.98 -3.42 18.83
N PRO A 324 27.69 -3.70 20.12
CA PRO A 324 26.33 -4.04 20.53
C PRO A 324 25.34 -2.95 20.13
N LYS A 325 24.11 -3.32 19.73
CA LYS A 325 23.06 -2.38 19.26
C LYS A 325 22.77 -1.20 20.21
N SER A 326 22.93 -1.42 21.52
CA SER A 326 22.68 -0.42 22.56
C SER A 326 23.82 0.58 22.76
N ALA A 327 25.03 0.27 22.28
CA ALA A 327 26.17 1.19 22.32
C ALA A 327 26.04 2.20 21.19
N ASP A 328 26.37 3.46 21.46
CA ASP A 328 26.50 4.42 20.39
C ASP A 328 27.78 4.16 19.58
N HIS A 329 27.87 4.79 18.41
CA HIS A 329 29.02 4.65 17.52
C HIS A 329 29.83 5.95 17.45
N PHE A 330 29.65 6.85 18.42
CA PHE A 330 30.46 8.05 18.54
C PHE A 330 31.71 7.77 19.35
N PHE A 331 32.80 8.36 18.90
CA PHE A 331 34.10 8.30 19.55
C PHE A 331 34.71 9.70 19.57
N ASP A 332 35.79 9.84 20.34
CA ASP A 332 36.66 11.00 20.22
C ASP A 332 37.53 10.88 18.96
N THR A 333 38.19 11.99 18.61
CA THR A 333 39.18 12.09 17.56
C THR A 333 40.21 10.97 17.67
N GLN A 334 40.23 10.10 16.67
CA GLN A 334 41.17 8.98 16.55
C GLN A 334 42.64 9.38 16.67
N LEU A 335 43.41 8.51 17.31
CA LEU A 335 44.86 8.60 17.47
C LEU A 335 45.57 7.92 16.29
N TYR A 336 45.71 8.60 15.15
CA TYR A 336 46.33 8.01 13.95
C TYR A 336 47.86 8.11 13.91
N ALA A 337 48.53 7.03 14.31
CA ALA A 337 49.98 6.93 14.30
C ALA A 337 50.50 6.38 12.96
N ASN A 338 51.35 7.14 12.26
CA ASN A 338 51.94 6.75 10.96
C ASN A 338 53.39 7.23 10.83
N THR A 339 54.03 7.02 9.67
CA THR A 339 55.44 7.43 9.46
C THR A 339 55.67 8.95 9.59
N SER A 340 54.70 9.78 9.18
CA SER A 340 54.78 11.23 9.24
C SER A 340 54.42 11.77 10.63
N THR A 341 53.49 11.12 11.32
CA THR A 341 53.04 11.43 12.69
C THR A 341 53.18 10.19 13.58
N PRO A 342 54.40 9.83 14.00
CA PRO A 342 54.66 8.57 14.69
C PRO A 342 54.19 8.55 16.15
N LEU A 343 53.89 9.70 16.73
CA LEU A 343 53.39 9.83 18.10
C LEU A 343 52.19 10.78 18.08
N VAL A 344 51.03 10.29 18.49
CA VAL A 344 49.79 11.08 18.57
C VAL A 344 49.23 10.93 19.98
N THR A 345 48.84 12.04 20.59
CA THR A 345 48.37 12.09 21.98
C THR A 345 47.03 12.81 22.07
N ARG A 346 46.07 12.19 22.76
CA ARG A 346 44.83 12.82 23.23
C ARG A 346 44.93 13.02 24.73
N THR A 347 44.47 14.17 25.21
CA THR A 347 44.56 14.54 26.63
C THR A 347 43.20 14.97 27.12
N TYR A 348 42.77 14.44 28.26
CA TYR A 348 41.55 14.86 28.92
C TYR A 348 41.85 15.45 30.29
N ASP A 349 41.16 16.54 30.62
CA ASP A 349 41.22 17.16 31.93
C ASP A 349 40.23 16.45 32.84
N LEU A 350 40.73 15.92 33.95
CA LEU A 350 39.94 15.24 34.96
C LEU A 350 39.51 16.28 36.00
N THR A 351 38.23 16.65 35.95
CA THR A 351 37.63 17.53 36.97
C THR A 351 37.32 16.68 38.20
N LEU A 352 38.08 16.88 39.27
CA LEU A 352 37.95 16.13 40.52
C LEU A 352 37.41 17.04 41.63
N ASN A 353 36.43 16.55 42.38
CA ASN A 353 35.82 17.28 43.48
C ASN A 353 36.43 16.79 44.81
N ASP A 354 37.13 17.70 45.49
CA ASP A 354 37.81 17.45 46.78
C ASP A 354 38.59 16.12 46.89
N PRO A 355 39.49 15.79 45.94
CA PRO A 355 40.20 14.52 45.95
C PRO A 355 41.14 14.38 47.15
N VAL A 356 41.17 13.19 47.75
CA VAL A 356 42.11 12.80 48.82
C VAL A 356 43.32 12.12 48.19
N THR A 357 44.41 12.86 48.04
CA THR A 357 45.57 12.39 47.27
C THR A 357 46.66 11.76 48.15
N SER A 358 46.60 11.95 49.47
CA SER A 358 47.69 11.53 50.38
C SER A 358 47.67 10.04 50.77
N THR A 359 46.54 9.35 50.63
CA THR A 359 46.33 7.96 51.08
C THR A 359 45.23 7.29 50.26
N GLY A 360 45.37 6.00 49.96
CA GLY A 360 44.37 5.20 49.25
C GLY A 360 44.79 4.84 47.82
N SER A 361 43.86 4.25 47.08
CA SER A 361 43.98 3.91 45.67
C SER A 361 42.90 4.60 44.84
N ILE A 362 43.15 4.74 43.55
CA ILE A 362 42.20 5.19 42.53
C ILE A 362 42.02 4.04 41.54
N ASP A 363 40.82 3.90 40.98
CA ASP A 363 40.52 2.91 39.96
C ASP A 363 40.26 3.65 38.64
N LEU A 364 41.13 3.41 37.66
CA LEU A 364 41.05 3.97 36.32
C LEU A 364 40.45 2.92 35.39
N SER A 365 39.42 3.30 34.63
CA SER A 365 38.86 2.52 33.54
C SER A 365 38.85 3.35 32.26
N VAL A 366 39.27 2.78 31.14
CA VAL A 366 39.30 3.44 29.83
C VAL A 366 38.74 2.48 28.79
N LEU A 367 37.87 2.98 27.92
CA LEU A 367 37.44 2.25 26.73
C LEU A 367 38.01 2.91 25.49
N VAL A 368 38.63 2.10 24.63
CA VAL A 368 39.12 2.51 23.30
C VAL A 368 38.75 1.44 22.29
N HIS A 369 38.62 1.81 21.01
CA HIS A 369 38.40 0.88 19.91
C HIS A 369 39.59 0.82 18.95
N GLY A 370 39.96 -0.39 18.52
CA GLY A 370 41.00 -0.62 17.51
C GLY A 370 40.56 -0.17 16.13
N GLY A 371 41.38 0.61 15.43
CA GLY A 371 40.97 1.25 14.19
C GLY A 371 40.85 0.33 12.98
N ASN A 372 41.72 -0.65 12.87
CA ASN A 372 41.79 -1.57 11.74
C ASN A 372 42.15 -2.99 12.19
N ASN A 373 41.96 -3.94 11.29
CA ASN A 373 42.48 -5.29 11.43
C ASN A 373 43.49 -5.54 10.31
N ASP A 374 44.79 -5.56 10.62
CA ASP A 374 45.86 -5.90 9.67
C ASP A 374 46.31 -7.36 9.89
N PRO A 375 45.86 -8.31 9.06
CA PRO A 375 46.15 -9.74 9.26
C PRO A 375 47.64 -10.09 9.12
N GLY A 376 48.48 -9.15 8.65
CA GLY A 376 49.92 -9.31 8.57
C GLY A 376 50.68 -9.07 9.89
N PHE A 377 50.02 -8.50 10.90
CA PHE A 377 50.63 -8.12 12.17
C PHE A 377 49.75 -8.57 13.35
N ASN A 378 50.37 -9.03 14.43
CA ASN A 378 49.70 -9.33 15.70
C ASN A 378 50.70 -9.09 16.85
N PRO A 379 50.45 -8.12 17.76
CA PRO A 379 49.33 -7.17 17.75
C PRO A 379 49.45 -6.14 16.62
N ASP A 380 48.32 -5.57 16.20
CA ASP A 380 48.22 -4.48 15.22
C ASP A 380 47.67 -3.17 15.82
N GLN A 381 47.28 -3.18 17.10
CA GLN A 381 46.86 -2.00 17.85
C GLN A 381 47.69 -1.78 19.12
N SER A 382 47.82 -0.51 19.53
CA SER A 382 48.55 -0.14 20.74
C SER A 382 48.09 1.21 21.30
N VAL A 383 47.99 1.33 22.62
CA VAL A 383 47.82 2.61 23.31
C VAL A 383 48.62 2.64 24.60
N ASP A 384 49.33 3.74 24.82
CA ASP A 384 49.97 4.05 26.09
C ASP A 384 49.04 4.94 26.91
N VAL A 385 48.89 4.62 28.18
CA VAL A 385 48.10 5.39 29.13
C VAL A 385 49.03 6.08 30.13
N GLN A 386 48.86 7.37 30.33
CA GLN A 386 49.63 8.17 31.29
C GLN A 386 48.70 9.05 32.12
N LEU A 387 48.84 9.02 33.45
CA LEU A 387 48.14 9.89 34.39
C LEU A 387 49.11 10.96 34.89
N ASN A 388 48.85 12.22 34.55
CA ASN A 388 49.78 13.33 34.73
C ASN A 388 51.15 13.00 34.12
N ASN A 389 52.20 12.97 34.95
CA ASN A 389 53.55 12.60 34.53
C ASN A 389 53.87 11.11 34.77
N HIS A 390 52.93 10.32 35.28
CA HIS A 390 53.13 8.91 35.62
C HIS A 390 52.67 8.00 34.49
N PHE A 391 53.60 7.22 33.93
CA PHE A 391 53.28 6.18 32.96
C PHE A 391 52.52 5.05 33.64
N VAL A 392 51.30 4.77 33.18
CA VAL A 392 50.46 3.68 33.70
C VAL A 392 50.93 2.38 33.09
N ASN A 393 50.67 2.18 31.80
CA ASN A 393 51.11 1.01 31.05
C ASN A 393 50.98 1.22 29.53
N ARG A 394 51.51 0.27 28.76
CA ARG A 394 51.25 0.07 27.33
C ARG A 394 50.31 -1.11 27.14
N TYR A 395 49.21 -0.88 26.42
CA TYR A 395 48.25 -1.92 26.07
C TYR A 395 48.32 -2.18 24.58
N GLN A 396 48.33 -3.46 24.20
CA GLN A 396 48.41 -3.89 22.80
C GLN A 396 47.41 -5.03 22.60
N TRP A 397 46.73 -5.00 21.47
CA TRP A 397 45.73 -6.00 21.09
C TRP A 397 45.70 -6.17 19.57
N ASP A 398 44.91 -7.14 19.15
CA ASP A 398 44.75 -7.53 17.75
C ASP A 398 43.33 -7.19 17.28
N GLY A 399 43.22 -6.61 16.09
CA GLY A 399 41.97 -6.38 15.39
C GLY A 399 41.22 -5.10 15.77
N SER A 400 40.15 -4.86 15.02
CA SER A 400 39.24 -3.73 15.18
C SER A 400 38.12 -4.11 16.16
N VAL A 401 38.40 -3.98 17.45
CA VAL A 401 37.49 -4.34 18.55
C VAL A 401 37.56 -3.32 19.68
N ASP A 402 36.51 -3.27 20.50
CA ASP A 402 36.52 -2.59 21.79
C ASP A 402 37.56 -3.22 22.73
N TYR A 403 38.41 -2.38 23.32
CA TYR A 403 39.44 -2.77 24.27
C TYR A 403 39.29 -1.99 25.57
N SER A 404 38.89 -2.70 26.62
CA SER A 404 38.72 -2.13 27.97
C SER A 404 40.00 -2.25 28.79
N ILE A 405 40.43 -1.13 29.37
CA ILE A 405 41.58 -1.01 30.25
C ILE A 405 41.05 -0.75 31.66
N ALA A 406 41.54 -1.49 32.65
CA ALA A 406 41.21 -1.28 34.06
C ALA A 406 42.48 -1.41 34.92
N GLU A 407 42.77 -0.39 35.74
CA GLU A 407 43.96 -0.34 36.60
C GLU A 407 43.66 0.29 37.95
N THR A 408 44.25 -0.27 39.01
CA THR A 408 44.24 0.34 40.35
C THR A 408 45.58 1.01 40.62
N LEU A 409 45.56 2.33 40.80
CA LEU A 409 46.75 3.18 40.94
C LEU A 409 46.81 3.85 42.33
N PRO A 410 47.97 4.35 42.77
CA PRO A 410 48.05 5.11 44.02
C PRO A 410 47.32 6.46 43.92
N ALA A 411 46.52 6.83 44.91
CA ALA A 411 45.87 8.15 44.95
C ALA A 411 46.86 9.33 44.95
N SER A 412 48.12 9.09 45.34
CA SER A 412 49.20 10.06 45.26
C SER A 412 49.63 10.43 43.85
N TRP A 413 49.14 9.72 42.83
CA TRP A 413 49.36 10.08 41.42
C TRP A 413 48.45 11.23 40.97
N LEU A 414 47.43 11.57 41.75
CA LEU A 414 46.62 12.79 41.57
C LEU A 414 47.38 14.03 42.09
N ASP A 415 48.55 14.30 41.53
CA ASP A 415 49.53 15.27 42.03
C ASP A 415 49.58 16.60 41.24
N ALA A 416 48.64 16.81 40.32
CA ALA A 416 48.52 18.03 39.54
C ALA A 416 47.35 18.93 40.01
N PRO A 417 47.43 20.27 39.82
CA PRO A 417 46.31 21.17 40.11
C PRO A 417 45.04 20.85 39.31
N VAL A 418 45.21 20.42 38.06
CA VAL A 418 44.19 19.80 37.22
C VAL A 418 44.81 18.50 36.74
N ASN A 419 44.24 17.37 37.15
CA ASN A 419 44.76 16.06 36.78
C ASN A 419 44.40 15.79 35.32
N LYS A 420 45.32 15.15 34.59
CA LYS A 420 45.17 14.89 33.16
C LYS A 420 45.42 13.41 32.87
N ILE A 421 44.61 12.82 32.02
CA ILE A 421 44.89 11.50 31.43
C ILE A 421 45.33 11.71 29.98
N HIS A 422 46.40 11.04 29.58
CA HIS A 422 46.91 11.05 28.22
C HIS A 422 46.78 9.64 27.63
N LEU A 423 46.15 9.57 26.47
CA LEU A 423 46.11 8.38 25.63
C LEU A 423 47.02 8.63 24.44
N ILE A 424 47.98 7.74 24.22
CA ILE A 424 49.08 7.97 23.27
C ILE A 424 49.20 6.77 22.33
N ALA A 425 49.02 7.02 21.03
CA ALA A 425 49.39 6.07 19.98
C ALA A 425 50.84 6.35 19.55
N ASP A 426 51.72 5.38 19.80
CA ASP A 426 53.13 5.38 19.43
C ASP A 426 53.38 4.32 18.35
N LYS A 427 53.74 4.73 17.13
CA LYS A 427 54.08 3.83 16.02
C LYS A 427 55.25 2.90 16.39
N SER A 428 56.20 3.37 17.19
CA SER A 428 57.36 2.54 17.57
C SER A 428 56.97 1.35 18.46
N ALA A 429 55.76 1.36 19.04
CA ALA A 429 55.19 0.25 19.79
C ALA A 429 54.88 -0.98 18.93
N LEU A 430 54.65 -0.79 17.62
CA LEU A 430 54.29 -1.84 16.67
C LEU A 430 55.29 -1.87 15.50
N PRO A 431 56.47 -2.51 15.67
CA PRO A 431 57.49 -2.53 14.64
C PRO A 431 57.01 -3.25 13.37
N GLY A 432 57.14 -2.59 12.23
CA GLY A 432 56.83 -3.17 10.91
C GLY A 432 55.51 -2.69 10.31
N ILE A 433 54.57 -2.18 11.11
CA ILE A 433 53.33 -1.63 10.60
C ILE A 433 53.54 -0.25 9.96
N SER A 434 52.79 0.02 8.88
CA SER A 434 52.91 1.30 8.17
C SER A 434 52.17 2.44 8.88
N ALA A 435 50.99 2.15 9.45
CA ALA A 435 50.19 3.02 10.30
C ALA A 435 49.14 2.20 11.07
N TYR A 436 48.60 2.73 12.15
CA TYR A 436 47.40 2.24 12.86
C TYR A 436 46.68 3.42 13.52
N TRP A 437 45.46 3.21 14.01
CA TRP A 437 44.77 4.19 14.85
C TRP A 437 43.96 3.54 15.95
N VAL A 438 43.75 4.29 17.02
CA VAL A 438 42.91 3.91 18.16
C VAL A 438 41.89 5.02 18.36
N SER A 439 40.62 4.68 18.55
CA SER A 439 39.54 5.65 18.77
C SER A 439 39.13 5.62 20.25
N PRO A 440 39.44 6.66 21.03
CA PRO A 440 38.99 6.73 22.41
C PRO A 440 37.46 6.86 22.50
N ASP A 441 36.85 6.17 23.45
CA ASP A 441 35.43 6.29 23.76
C ASP A 441 35.28 7.14 25.04
N TRP A 442 35.47 6.51 26.21
CA TRP A 442 35.40 7.18 27.51
C TRP A 442 36.53 6.83 28.48
N VAL A 443 36.69 7.66 29.51
CA VAL A 443 37.57 7.47 30.66
C VAL A 443 36.78 7.67 31.95
N ASP A 444 36.75 6.64 32.80
CA ASP A 444 36.28 6.72 34.17
C ASP A 444 37.46 6.71 35.14
N LEU A 445 37.44 7.64 36.10
CA LEU A 445 38.36 7.60 37.25
C LEU A 445 37.55 7.63 38.54
N THR A 446 37.62 6.54 39.29
CA THR A 446 37.10 6.46 40.66
C THR A 446 38.21 6.78 41.66
N TYR A 447 37.97 7.73 42.56
CA TYR A 447 38.95 8.26 43.50
C TYR A 447 38.36 8.54 44.89
N PRO A 448 39.19 8.49 45.94
CA PRO A 448 38.76 8.90 47.27
C PRO A 448 38.61 10.43 47.31
N ALA A 449 37.49 10.91 47.83
CA ALA A 449 37.17 12.33 47.97
C ALA A 449 36.68 12.64 49.40
N LEU A 450 36.71 13.91 49.78
CA LEU A 450 36.06 14.35 51.02
C LEU A 450 34.54 14.46 50.82
N ALA A 451 33.76 14.02 51.80
CA ALA A 451 32.31 14.17 51.81
C ALA A 451 31.90 15.63 52.06
N ARG A 452 32.05 16.47 51.03
CA ARG A 452 31.67 17.88 51.03
C ARG A 452 30.53 18.11 50.07
N ALA A 453 29.51 18.83 50.52
CA ALA A 453 28.42 19.21 49.66
C ALA A 453 28.86 20.22 48.61
N ASP A 454 28.34 20.06 47.39
CA ASP A 454 28.41 21.04 46.33
C ASP A 454 26.98 21.48 45.99
N ASN A 455 26.76 22.79 45.96
CA ASN A 455 25.44 23.40 45.82
C ASN A 455 24.37 22.76 46.74
N ASP A 456 24.70 22.58 48.02
CA ASP A 456 23.83 21.97 49.03
C ASP A 456 23.36 20.54 48.75
N SER A 457 24.09 19.83 47.89
CA SER A 457 23.83 18.42 47.57
C SER A 457 25.10 17.57 47.66
N LEU A 458 24.94 16.28 47.96
CA LEU A 458 26.05 15.33 47.99
C LEU A 458 25.56 13.91 47.72
N TYR A 459 26.20 13.23 46.77
CA TYR A 459 26.08 11.79 46.57
C TYR A 459 27.29 11.05 47.15
N ILE A 460 27.02 10.00 47.92
CA ILE A 460 28.01 9.05 48.42
C ILE A 460 27.74 7.73 47.72
N ALA A 461 28.58 7.34 46.77
CA ALA A 461 28.46 6.06 46.06
C ALA A 461 28.76 4.86 46.96
N GLY A 462 29.65 5.05 47.95
CA GLY A 462 30.03 4.04 48.93
C GLY A 462 31.06 4.58 49.91
N LEU A 463 31.21 3.89 51.04
CA LEU A 463 32.18 4.23 52.08
C LEU A 463 33.48 3.47 51.85
N THR A 464 34.62 4.14 52.05
CA THR A 464 35.92 3.46 52.02
C THR A 464 36.08 2.56 53.25
N THR A 465 36.72 1.39 53.09
CA THR A 465 36.78 0.33 54.11
C THR A 465 37.43 0.83 55.42
N SER A 466 36.59 1.06 56.45
CA SER A 466 36.86 1.24 57.89
C SER A 466 35.97 2.30 58.56
N THR A 467 35.23 3.12 57.80
CA THR A 467 34.37 4.18 58.36
C THR A 467 32.96 3.68 58.65
N THR A 468 32.59 3.65 59.93
CA THR A 468 31.19 3.50 60.39
C THR A 468 30.57 4.84 60.75
N ASP A 469 31.39 5.87 60.95
CA ASP A 469 30.94 7.24 61.22
C ASP A 469 30.99 8.05 59.92
N ILE A 470 29.83 8.52 59.48
CA ILE A 470 29.68 9.35 58.29
C ILE A 470 29.56 10.79 58.74
N ILE A 471 30.39 11.66 58.17
CA ILE A 471 30.42 13.10 58.40
C ILE A 471 30.47 13.79 57.05
N ALA A 472 29.38 14.44 56.67
CA ALA A 472 29.32 15.29 55.47
C ALA A 472 29.36 16.77 55.90
N THR A 473 30.10 17.60 55.17
CA THR A 473 30.30 19.03 55.51
C THR A 473 29.87 19.97 54.39
N ASP A 474 29.90 21.26 54.68
CA ASP A 474 29.73 22.35 53.70
C ASP A 474 28.31 22.48 53.11
N PHE A 475 27.28 22.10 53.89
CA PHE A 475 25.90 22.51 53.62
C PHE A 475 25.62 23.93 54.15
N THR A 476 24.81 24.74 53.49
CA THR A 476 24.43 26.09 53.95
C THR A 476 23.34 26.06 55.02
N THR A 477 22.64 24.93 55.16
CA THR A 477 21.57 24.71 56.14
C THR A 477 21.71 23.35 56.84
N GLY A 478 21.17 23.26 58.06
CA GLY A 478 21.07 22.00 58.80
C GLY A 478 19.82 21.17 58.45
N LEU A 479 18.92 21.73 57.65
CA LEU A 479 17.69 21.08 57.16
C LEU A 479 17.98 20.40 55.82
N VAL A 480 18.47 19.15 55.90
CA VAL A 480 18.88 18.37 54.74
C VAL A 480 18.19 17.02 54.77
N THR A 481 17.60 16.64 53.65
CA THR A 481 17.04 15.30 53.45
C THR A 481 18.18 14.34 53.15
N VAL A 482 18.24 13.22 53.86
CA VAL A 482 19.24 12.18 53.67
C VAL A 482 18.53 10.90 53.29
N LEU A 483 18.78 10.41 52.08
CA LEU A 483 18.22 9.17 51.55
C LEU A 483 19.31 8.11 51.48
N ASP A 484 19.00 6.89 51.95
CA ASP A 484 19.71 5.68 51.52
C ASP A 484 19.19 5.30 50.13
N VAL A 485 20.09 5.28 49.15
CA VAL A 485 19.78 5.09 47.72
C VAL A 485 20.46 3.83 47.17
N ALA A 486 20.75 2.86 48.04
CA ALA A 486 21.29 1.56 47.62
C ALA A 486 20.32 0.79 46.70
N ALA A 487 19.02 1.00 46.90
CA ALA A 487 17.96 0.61 45.98
C ALA A 487 17.28 1.89 45.45
N PRO A 488 17.65 2.40 44.25
CA PRO A 488 17.19 3.71 43.78
C PRO A 488 15.69 3.79 43.50
N GLU A 489 15.04 2.67 43.22
CA GLU A 489 13.58 2.55 43.03
C GLU A 489 12.82 2.64 44.37
N ALA A 490 13.48 2.30 45.49
CA ALA A 490 12.91 2.25 46.83
C ALA A 490 13.80 3.01 47.85
N PRO A 491 14.04 4.32 47.65
CA PRO A 491 14.88 5.11 48.55
C PRO A 491 14.30 5.19 49.96
N VAL A 492 15.17 5.10 50.97
CA VAL A 492 14.78 5.11 52.39
C VAL A 492 15.18 6.44 53.03
N LEU A 493 14.21 7.14 53.62
CA LEU A 493 14.43 8.40 54.32
C LEU A 493 15.09 8.16 55.68
N LEU A 494 16.27 8.73 55.88
CA LEU A 494 16.97 8.65 57.17
C LEU A 494 16.45 9.69 58.16
N THR A 495 16.19 9.23 59.39
CA THR A 495 15.82 10.06 60.53
C THR A 495 16.87 9.92 61.64
N GLY A 496 17.00 10.91 62.53
CA GLY A 496 18.01 10.88 63.60
C GLY A 496 19.44 11.23 63.16
N VAL A 497 19.61 11.76 61.94
CA VAL A 497 20.87 12.36 61.46
C VAL A 497 21.19 13.59 62.30
N GLY A 498 22.40 13.64 62.85
CA GLY A 498 22.89 14.78 63.61
C GLY A 498 23.26 15.94 62.69
N SER A 499 23.01 17.18 63.14
CA SER A 499 23.38 18.40 62.42
C SER A 499 24.07 19.37 63.36
N GLN A 500 25.18 19.96 62.92
CA GLN A 500 25.97 20.92 63.68
C GLN A 500 26.36 22.14 62.82
N ASP A 501 26.04 23.35 63.29
CA ASP A 501 26.58 24.60 62.75
C ASP A 501 28.09 24.69 63.04
N ALA A 502 28.86 24.92 61.98
CA ALA A 502 30.30 25.04 61.96
C ALA A 502 30.75 26.36 61.33
N GLY A 503 30.11 27.47 61.71
CA GLY A 503 30.51 28.82 61.30
C GLY A 503 29.73 29.35 60.10
N GLY A 504 28.43 29.05 60.03
CA GLY A 504 27.56 29.44 58.93
C GLY A 504 27.40 28.37 57.85
N MET A 505 28.19 27.29 57.92
CA MET A 505 27.99 26.05 57.19
C MET A 505 27.70 24.93 58.19
N TYR A 506 27.01 23.88 57.75
CA TYR A 506 26.54 22.78 58.58
C TYR A 506 27.29 21.49 58.26
N LYS A 507 27.46 20.68 59.30
CA LYS A 507 27.93 19.30 59.21
C LYS A 507 26.80 18.34 59.53
N LEU A 508 26.58 17.35 58.69
CA LEU A 508 25.67 16.23 58.92
C LEU A 508 26.47 15.02 59.37
N TYR A 509 25.97 14.27 60.34
CA TYR A 509 26.68 13.12 60.86
C TYR A 509 25.80 12.04 61.47
N TRP A 510 26.17 10.78 61.23
CA TRP A 510 25.51 9.61 61.79
C TRP A 510 26.45 8.41 61.77
N ARG A 511 26.05 7.32 62.44
CA ARG A 511 26.76 6.04 62.46
C ARG A 511 25.98 4.98 61.71
N GLU A 512 26.68 4.24 60.85
CA GLU A 512 26.15 3.10 60.12
C GLU A 512 26.73 1.75 60.52
N PRO A 513 25.90 0.68 60.42
CA PRO A 513 26.31 -0.67 60.77
C PRO A 513 27.08 -1.39 59.65
N THR A 514 26.98 -0.96 58.39
CA THR A 514 27.57 -1.62 57.22
C THR A 514 28.23 -0.64 56.25
N ALA A 515 29.35 -1.04 55.62
CA ALA A 515 30.19 -0.18 54.79
C ALA A 515 29.74 -0.03 53.32
N SER A 516 28.66 -0.69 52.90
CA SER A 516 28.29 -0.84 51.48
C SER A 516 27.00 -0.12 51.06
N SER A 517 26.58 0.91 51.79
CA SER A 517 25.41 1.72 51.46
C SER A 517 25.79 2.96 50.63
N SER A 518 24.91 3.38 49.74
CA SER A 518 24.99 4.66 49.03
C SER A 518 23.97 5.65 49.58
N TYR A 519 24.32 6.94 49.58
CA TYR A 519 23.47 8.00 50.15
C TYR A 519 23.36 9.18 49.20
N PHE A 520 22.19 9.81 49.18
CA PHE A 520 22.02 11.12 48.57
C PHE A 520 21.51 12.11 49.62
N MET A 521 22.11 13.29 49.65
CA MET A 521 21.78 14.35 50.58
C MET A 521 21.47 15.62 49.80
N ALA A 522 20.38 16.31 50.13
CA ALA A 522 20.06 17.61 49.55
C ALA A 522 19.21 18.46 50.49
N SER A 523 19.49 19.77 50.54
CA SER A 523 18.52 20.73 51.07
C SER A 523 17.33 20.85 50.11
N GLU A 524 16.19 21.35 50.59
CA GLU A 524 14.99 21.53 49.75
C GLU A 524 15.24 22.49 48.57
N ASP A 525 16.03 23.55 48.80
CA ASP A 525 16.47 24.50 47.76
C ASP A 525 17.36 23.83 46.69
N ALA A 526 18.04 22.74 47.05
CA ALA A 526 18.87 21.93 46.15
C ALA A 526 18.09 20.80 45.46
N TYR A 527 16.80 20.61 45.76
CA TYR A 527 15.99 19.67 44.97
C TYR A 527 15.90 20.12 43.52
N LEU A 528 15.93 19.16 42.61
CA LEU A 528 15.86 19.39 41.18
C LEU A 528 14.40 19.46 40.72
N ALA A 529 14.13 20.27 39.71
CA ALA A 529 12.89 20.16 38.94
C ALA A 529 13.16 19.25 37.73
N PRO A 530 12.17 18.45 37.27
CA PRO A 530 12.26 17.81 35.96
C PRO A 530 12.57 18.86 34.88
N SER A 531 13.40 18.49 33.90
CA SER A 531 13.74 19.39 32.79
C SER A 531 12.56 19.63 31.85
N ALA A 532 11.60 18.70 31.85
CA ALA A 532 10.30 18.82 31.19
C ALA A 532 9.22 18.08 31.99
N ILE A 533 8.00 18.60 31.95
CA ILE A 533 6.79 17.98 32.50
C ILE A 533 5.72 18.06 31.40
N GLU A 534 5.31 16.92 30.89
CA GLU A 534 4.42 16.83 29.73
C GLU A 534 3.15 16.08 30.10
N VAL A 535 2.00 16.50 29.56
CA VAL A 535 0.77 15.74 29.71
C VAL A 535 0.85 14.50 28.83
N ASP A 536 0.69 13.33 29.45
CA ASP A 536 0.55 12.05 28.75
C ASP A 536 -0.95 11.79 28.50
N THR A 537 -1.28 11.44 27.26
CA THR A 537 -2.63 11.03 26.87
C THR A 537 -2.57 9.55 26.49
N PRO A 538 -3.09 8.65 27.33
CA PRO A 538 -2.98 7.22 27.09
C PRO A 538 -3.59 6.79 25.76
N SER A 539 -2.87 5.92 25.06
CA SER A 539 -3.32 5.16 23.91
C SER A 539 -3.50 3.67 24.28
N ASP A 540 -3.99 2.88 23.34
CA ASP A 540 -4.24 1.44 23.51
C ASP A 540 -3.84 0.68 22.23
N TRP A 541 -2.61 0.93 21.77
CA TRP A 541 -2.08 0.31 20.55
C TRP A 541 -1.72 -1.16 20.76
N ALA A 542 -1.46 -1.58 21.99
CA ALA A 542 -1.29 -2.97 22.36
C ALA A 542 -2.58 -3.81 22.23
N ALA A 543 -3.78 -3.20 22.27
CA ALA A 543 -5.03 -3.94 22.31
C ALA A 543 -5.28 -4.82 21.06
N PRO A 544 -5.70 -6.09 21.26
CA PRO A 544 -6.00 -6.99 20.14
C PRO A 544 -7.29 -6.60 19.40
N SER A 545 -8.12 -5.72 19.96
CA SER A 545 -9.36 -5.24 19.31
C SER A 545 -9.11 -4.26 18.16
N ASN A 546 -7.88 -3.79 17.97
CA ASN A 546 -7.53 -2.92 16.86
C ASN A 546 -7.68 -3.66 15.52
N SER A 547 -8.04 -2.92 14.46
CA SER A 547 -8.26 -3.46 13.13
C SER A 547 -8.00 -2.36 12.09
N PHE A 548 -6.77 -2.27 11.61
CA PHE A 548 -6.34 -1.27 10.64
C PHE A 548 -5.49 -1.90 9.54
N ASP A 549 -5.72 -1.50 8.30
CA ASP A 549 -5.02 -1.99 7.11
C ASP A 549 -3.77 -1.16 6.80
N TYR A 550 -3.82 0.13 7.17
CA TYR A 550 -2.81 1.14 6.88
C TYR A 550 -2.45 1.92 8.14
N ILE A 551 -1.17 1.94 8.50
CA ILE A 551 -0.66 2.64 9.67
C ILE A 551 0.24 3.80 9.21
N ALA A 552 -0.12 5.04 9.57
CA ALA A 552 0.77 6.19 9.44
C ALA A 552 1.39 6.52 10.80
N ILE A 553 2.70 6.30 10.94
CA ILE A 553 3.48 6.65 12.13
C ILE A 553 4.00 8.07 11.96
N ILE A 554 3.48 8.98 12.79
CA ILE A 554 3.82 10.40 12.76
C ILE A 554 5.00 10.63 13.68
N GLY A 555 6.13 11.03 13.10
CA GLY A 555 7.37 11.29 13.82
C GLY A 555 7.22 12.39 14.87
N THR A 556 8.06 12.32 15.89
CA THR A 556 8.08 13.23 17.02
C THR A 556 9.53 13.60 17.33
N GLU A 557 9.81 14.89 17.53
CA GLU A 557 11.14 15.34 17.93
C GLU A 557 11.12 15.56 19.43
N ARG A 558 12.02 14.86 20.13
CA ARG A 558 12.07 14.86 21.59
C ARG A 558 13.48 15.10 22.10
N THR A 559 13.57 15.93 23.13
CA THR A 559 14.83 16.30 23.79
C THR A 559 14.68 16.22 25.30
N ALA A 560 15.76 16.43 26.05
CA ALA A 560 15.69 16.59 27.50
C ALA A 560 14.74 17.73 27.93
N ALA A 561 14.50 18.73 27.07
CA ALA A 561 13.58 19.85 27.33
C ALA A 561 12.11 19.56 26.95
N GLY A 562 11.80 18.34 26.51
CA GLY A 562 10.45 17.90 26.13
C GLY A 562 10.31 17.62 24.62
N THR A 563 9.10 17.23 24.24
CA THR A 563 8.63 16.98 22.88
C THR A 563 8.21 18.29 22.22
N THR A 564 8.64 18.51 20.97
CA THR A 564 8.32 19.73 20.22
C THR A 564 6.99 19.62 19.47
N SER A 565 6.43 20.75 19.02
CA SER A 565 5.16 20.79 18.29
C SER A 565 5.23 20.22 16.87
N VAL A 566 6.43 19.92 16.37
CA VAL A 566 6.63 19.53 14.97
C VAL A 566 5.80 18.29 14.62
N GLY A 567 5.75 17.27 15.49
CA GLY A 567 4.96 16.07 15.24
C GLY A 567 3.46 16.33 15.06
N ASP A 568 2.88 17.26 15.83
CA ASP A 568 1.48 17.65 15.67
C ASP A 568 1.27 18.37 14.33
N GLU A 569 2.23 19.20 13.89
CA GLU A 569 2.18 19.88 12.58
C GLU A 569 2.26 18.86 11.42
N LEU A 570 3.10 17.83 11.52
CA LEU A 570 3.16 16.73 10.55
C LEU A 570 1.83 15.96 10.52
N GLY A 571 1.25 15.69 11.68
CA GLY A 571 -0.03 14.99 11.84
C GLY A 571 -1.23 15.75 11.25
N VAL A 572 -1.14 17.08 11.13
CA VAL A 572 -2.11 17.90 10.38
C VAL A 572 -1.82 17.85 8.88
N ALA A 573 -0.56 17.98 8.47
CA ALA A 573 -0.15 18.02 7.08
C ALA A 573 -0.43 16.72 6.31
N ILE A 574 -0.34 15.56 6.98
CA ILE A 574 -0.59 14.24 6.37
C ILE A 574 -2.09 13.92 6.21
N GLN A 575 -2.97 14.59 6.97
CA GLN A 575 -4.39 14.22 7.07
C GLN A 575 -5.10 14.08 5.71
N PRO A 576 -4.88 14.96 4.71
CA PRO A 576 -5.54 14.82 3.40
C PRO A 576 -5.20 13.51 2.67
N LEU A 577 -4.00 12.95 2.87
CA LEU A 577 -3.62 11.65 2.32
C LEU A 577 -4.33 10.51 3.07
N LEU A 578 -4.43 10.60 4.40
CA LEU A 578 -5.14 9.59 5.20
C LEU A 578 -6.64 9.56 4.87
N ASP A 579 -7.25 10.73 4.65
CA ASP A 579 -8.63 10.85 4.19
C ASP A 579 -8.80 10.24 2.79
N HIS A 580 -7.82 10.44 1.90
CA HIS A 580 -7.82 9.82 0.57
C HIS A 580 -7.76 8.29 0.68
N ARG A 581 -6.85 7.72 1.49
CA ARG A 581 -6.76 6.25 1.70
C ARG A 581 -8.03 5.69 2.34
N THR A 582 -8.64 6.41 3.28
CA THR A 582 -9.95 6.02 3.86
C THR A 582 -11.04 5.98 2.78
N ALA A 583 -11.07 6.97 1.86
CA ALA A 583 -12.01 6.98 0.74
C ALA A 583 -11.78 5.84 -0.26
N GLU A 584 -10.59 5.24 -0.29
CA GLU A 584 -10.28 4.03 -1.07
C GLU A 584 -10.71 2.73 -0.37
N GLY A 585 -11.21 2.80 0.86
CA GLY A 585 -11.69 1.66 1.64
C GLY A 585 -10.73 1.11 2.69
N PHE A 586 -9.58 1.73 2.93
CA PHE A 586 -8.69 1.32 4.02
C PHE A 586 -9.20 1.76 5.39
N ASN A 587 -9.02 0.91 6.40
CA ASN A 587 -9.04 1.33 7.80
C ASN A 587 -7.68 1.93 8.14
N VAL A 588 -7.64 3.25 8.32
CA VAL A 588 -6.39 4.00 8.50
C VAL A 588 -6.16 4.35 9.98
N ALA A 589 -5.01 3.97 10.53
CA ALA A 589 -4.52 4.42 11.83
C ALA A 589 -3.55 5.59 11.67
N LYS A 590 -3.77 6.67 12.41
CA LYS A 590 -2.78 7.75 12.60
C LYS A 590 -2.17 7.62 13.99
N VAL A 591 -0.94 7.13 14.05
CA VAL A 591 -0.24 6.78 15.29
C VAL A 591 0.78 7.87 15.60
N LYS A 592 0.75 8.44 16.80
CA LYS A 592 1.83 9.32 17.26
C LYS A 592 3.00 8.45 17.71
N LEU A 593 4.20 8.74 17.24
CA LEU A 593 5.38 7.96 17.64
C LEU A 593 5.66 8.03 19.16
N GLN A 594 5.24 9.12 19.81
CA GLN A 594 5.36 9.22 21.27
C GLN A 594 4.57 8.14 22.00
N ASP A 595 3.35 7.85 21.55
CA ASP A 595 2.47 6.82 22.13
C ASP A 595 3.11 5.43 22.00
N VAL A 596 3.79 5.18 20.88
CA VAL A 596 4.56 3.95 20.65
C VAL A 596 5.69 3.82 21.68
N TYR A 597 6.42 4.89 21.97
CA TYR A 597 7.45 4.83 23.02
C TYR A 597 6.84 4.53 24.39
N ASP A 598 5.72 5.15 24.72
CA ASP A 598 5.07 4.99 26.03
C ASP A 598 4.57 3.56 26.28
N GLU A 599 4.11 2.86 25.23
CA GLU A 599 3.60 1.50 25.31
C GLU A 599 4.65 0.40 25.05
N PHE A 600 5.69 0.68 24.26
CA PHE A 600 6.63 -0.32 23.73
C PHE A 600 8.10 -0.09 24.11
N SER A 601 8.42 0.95 24.90
CA SER A 601 9.79 1.19 25.39
C SER A 601 9.83 1.99 26.70
N TYR A 602 8.79 1.93 27.54
CA TYR A 602 8.68 2.68 28.79
C TYR A 602 8.80 4.21 28.64
N GLY A 603 8.53 4.71 27.44
CA GLY A 603 8.74 6.10 27.05
C GLY A 603 10.14 6.42 26.54
N PHE A 604 11.07 5.48 26.38
CA PHE A 604 12.42 5.73 25.84
C PHE A 604 12.40 5.82 24.30
N ILE A 605 13.24 6.68 23.71
CA ILE A 605 13.48 6.66 22.27
C ILE A 605 14.19 5.34 21.98
N ASP A 606 13.56 4.46 21.21
CA ASP A 606 14.17 3.23 20.73
C ASP A 606 13.51 2.84 19.40
N PRO A 607 14.26 2.68 18.29
CA PRO A 607 13.69 2.16 17.05
C PRO A 607 13.11 0.74 17.23
N GLU A 608 13.54 -0.03 18.23
CA GLU A 608 12.92 -1.32 18.56
C GLU A 608 11.48 -1.19 19.07
N ALA A 609 11.11 -0.04 19.67
CA ALA A 609 9.73 0.22 20.08
C ALA A 609 8.79 0.22 18.86
N ILE A 610 9.25 0.79 17.74
CA ILE A 610 8.50 0.83 16.49
C ILE A 610 8.32 -0.58 15.93
N ARG A 611 9.40 -1.36 15.89
CA ARG A 611 9.35 -2.76 15.44
C ARG A 611 8.46 -3.62 16.34
N SER A 612 8.54 -3.44 17.66
CA SER A 612 7.72 -4.15 18.64
C SER A 612 6.24 -3.80 18.50
N PHE A 613 5.92 -2.52 18.29
CA PHE A 613 4.56 -2.06 17.98
C PHE A 613 4.01 -2.70 16.70
N LEU A 614 4.79 -2.66 15.61
CA LEU A 614 4.38 -3.22 14.33
C LEU A 614 4.27 -4.75 14.37
N SER A 615 5.16 -5.43 15.11
CA SER A 615 5.07 -6.86 15.38
C SER A 615 3.80 -7.19 16.17
N ASN A 616 3.49 -6.44 17.23
CA ASN A 616 2.24 -6.60 17.96
C ASN A 616 1.01 -6.37 17.07
N ALA A 617 1.03 -5.31 16.25
CA ALA A 617 -0.06 -5.00 15.33
C ALA A 617 -0.28 -6.12 14.30
N TYR A 618 0.80 -6.68 13.76
CA TYR A 618 0.73 -7.77 12.80
C TYR A 618 0.20 -9.07 13.41
N HIS A 619 0.70 -9.47 14.58
CA HIS A 619 0.42 -10.78 15.18
C HIS A 619 -0.84 -10.80 16.04
N ASN A 620 -1.23 -9.69 16.66
CA ASN A 620 -2.24 -9.66 17.73
C ASN A 620 -3.51 -8.86 17.42
N TRP A 621 -3.51 -7.96 16.43
CA TRP A 621 -4.72 -7.21 16.08
C TRP A 621 -5.74 -8.08 15.32
N GLN A 622 -7.03 -7.72 15.42
CA GLN A 622 -8.10 -8.37 14.65
C GLN A 622 -7.94 -8.18 13.14
N GLY A 623 -7.46 -7.00 12.73
CA GLY A 623 -7.13 -6.68 11.35
C GLY A 623 -5.62 -6.52 11.21
N GLN A 624 -4.99 -7.41 10.44
CA GLN A 624 -3.57 -7.42 10.18
C GLN A 624 -3.21 -6.28 9.21
N PRO A 625 -2.33 -5.34 9.59
CA PRO A 625 -1.92 -4.25 8.70
C PRO A 625 -1.15 -4.80 7.49
N GLY A 626 -1.36 -4.16 6.33
CA GLY A 626 -0.62 -4.43 5.11
C GLY A 626 0.36 -3.31 4.73
N TYR A 627 0.14 -2.08 5.22
CA TYR A 627 0.90 -0.90 4.81
C TYR A 627 1.33 -0.04 6.02
N VAL A 628 2.58 0.43 6.01
CA VAL A 628 3.16 1.31 7.03
C VAL A 628 3.82 2.51 6.38
N LEU A 629 3.34 3.72 6.68
CA LEU A 629 3.98 4.96 6.27
C LEU A 629 4.68 5.63 7.46
N LEU A 630 5.99 5.84 7.32
CA LEU A 630 6.79 6.64 8.24
C LEU A 630 6.79 8.11 7.81
N VAL A 631 6.37 9.02 8.69
CA VAL A 631 6.33 10.47 8.41
C VAL A 631 7.32 11.20 9.29
N GLY A 632 8.55 11.36 8.80
CA GLY A 632 9.64 12.03 9.51
C GLY A 632 11.02 11.58 9.02
N ASP A 633 11.98 12.49 9.13
CA ASP A 633 13.41 12.25 8.86
C ASP A 633 14.15 11.75 10.12
N GLY A 634 15.42 11.33 9.98
CA GLY A 634 16.27 10.94 11.09
C GLY A 634 17.75 10.71 10.73
N TYR A 635 18.62 10.88 11.72
CA TYR A 635 20.07 10.66 11.63
C TYR A 635 20.59 10.16 13.01
N PRO A 636 21.83 9.62 13.12
CA PRO A 636 22.23 8.82 14.29
C PRO A 636 22.69 9.60 15.53
N ALA A 637 22.62 10.94 15.56
CA ALA A 637 23.13 11.76 16.67
C ALA A 637 22.04 12.20 17.65
N TYR A 638 21.56 11.23 18.41
CA TYR A 638 20.38 11.35 19.28
C TYR A 638 20.59 12.21 20.53
N ARG A 639 21.83 12.41 20.99
CA ARG A 639 22.16 13.21 22.18
C ARG A 639 22.61 14.63 21.83
N GLY A 640 22.38 15.05 20.59
CA GLY A 640 22.76 16.38 20.11
C GLY A 640 24.27 16.52 19.88
N GLU A 641 24.97 15.42 19.58
CA GLU A 641 26.41 15.39 19.30
C GLU A 641 26.77 16.25 18.06
N ILE A 642 25.82 16.48 17.17
CA ILE A 642 26.01 17.14 15.87
C ILE A 642 25.16 18.40 15.77
N ALA A 643 25.79 19.51 15.38
CA ALA A 643 25.10 20.76 15.09
C ALA A 643 24.51 20.74 13.67
N THR A 644 23.19 20.53 13.55
CA THR A 644 22.44 20.48 12.29
C THR A 644 21.07 21.14 12.42
N THR A 645 20.46 21.46 11.29
CA THR A 645 19.06 21.93 11.15
C THR A 645 18.11 20.81 10.75
N LEU A 646 18.66 19.65 10.38
CA LEU A 646 17.89 18.42 10.21
C LEU A 646 17.38 17.95 11.57
N ARG A 647 16.31 17.16 11.55
CA ARG A 647 15.62 16.71 12.77
C ARG A 647 15.64 15.20 12.88
N ILE A 648 15.63 14.71 14.12
CA ILE A 648 15.36 13.32 14.44
C ILE A 648 13.89 13.23 14.82
N LEU A 649 13.04 12.90 13.84
CA LEU A 649 11.60 12.74 14.02
C LEU A 649 11.23 11.26 14.14
N ILE A 650 11.94 10.39 13.43
CA ILE A 650 11.84 8.94 13.55
C ILE A 650 13.26 8.40 13.63
N PRO A 651 13.65 7.71 14.72
CA PRO A 651 15.00 7.16 14.85
C PRO A 651 15.24 6.14 13.72
N PRO A 652 16.30 6.30 12.91
CA PRO A 652 16.62 5.31 11.88
C PRO A 652 16.88 3.92 12.48
N TYR A 653 16.34 2.87 11.86
CA TYR A 653 16.68 1.49 12.24
C TYR A 653 18.05 1.13 11.64
N LEU A 654 19.09 1.30 12.43
CA LEU A 654 20.47 1.14 11.99
C LEU A 654 20.95 -0.29 12.26
N VAL A 655 21.47 -0.95 11.23
CA VAL A 655 21.95 -2.34 11.30
C VAL A 655 23.29 -2.49 10.58
N HIS A 656 24.20 -3.26 11.19
CA HIS A 656 25.52 -3.57 10.63
C HIS A 656 25.41 -4.73 9.63
N VAL A 657 24.88 -4.43 8.44
CA VAL A 657 24.63 -5.44 7.37
C VAL A 657 25.39 -5.14 6.08
N ASP A 658 25.77 -3.89 5.86
CA ASP A 658 26.51 -3.49 4.66
C ASP A 658 27.98 -3.94 4.83
N PRO A 659 28.50 -4.83 3.95
CA PRO A 659 29.83 -5.40 4.11
C PRO A 659 30.97 -4.39 3.88
N TRP A 660 30.66 -3.17 3.44
CA TRP A 660 31.63 -2.15 3.08
C TRP A 660 31.57 -0.92 3.96
N ILE A 661 30.42 -0.57 4.52
CA ILE A 661 30.30 0.60 5.39
C ILE A 661 29.72 0.24 6.76
N GLY A 662 29.42 -1.04 6.99
CA GLY A 662 28.94 -1.57 8.26
C GLY A 662 27.50 -1.16 8.49
N GLU A 663 27.31 -0.17 9.36
CA GLU A 663 26.00 0.27 9.76
C GLU A 663 25.30 1.18 8.74
N VAL A 664 24.11 0.77 8.30
CA VAL A 664 23.23 1.48 7.37
C VAL A 664 21.79 1.52 7.88
N PRO A 665 20.98 2.53 7.50
CA PRO A 665 19.56 2.52 7.82
C PRO A 665 18.82 1.47 6.99
N ALA A 666 17.92 0.74 7.64
CA ALA A 666 17.15 -0.35 7.05
C ALA A 666 15.67 -0.32 7.47
N ASP A 667 14.85 0.47 6.77
CA ASP A 667 13.43 0.61 7.11
C ASP A 667 12.66 -0.72 7.01
N SER A 668 13.08 -1.66 6.13
CA SER A 668 12.49 -3.01 6.04
C SER A 668 12.43 -3.72 7.39
N ARG A 669 13.43 -3.49 8.26
CA ARG A 669 13.53 -4.18 9.55
C ARG A 669 12.48 -3.73 10.57
N PHE A 670 11.81 -2.59 10.36
CA PHE A 670 10.64 -2.24 11.17
C PHE A 670 9.46 -3.19 10.92
N VAL A 671 9.38 -3.80 9.74
CA VAL A 671 8.25 -4.63 9.29
C VAL A 671 8.62 -6.08 9.00
N SER A 672 9.87 -6.49 9.28
CA SER A 672 10.30 -7.88 9.40
C SER A 672 10.08 -8.34 10.84
N VAL A 673 8.97 -9.03 11.09
CA VAL A 673 8.39 -9.20 12.43
C VAL A 673 8.30 -10.65 12.91
N ASP A 674 8.87 -11.60 12.16
CA ASP A 674 8.84 -13.03 12.51
C ASP A 674 10.06 -13.51 13.33
N GLY A 675 11.02 -12.62 13.60
CA GLY A 675 12.15 -12.88 14.49
C GLY A 675 13.40 -12.09 14.15
N ASP A 676 14.48 -12.26 14.92
CA ASP A 676 15.71 -11.46 14.75
C ASP A 676 16.48 -11.76 13.46
N SER A 677 16.39 -12.98 12.94
CA SER A 677 17.01 -13.38 11.68
C SER A 677 16.15 -13.06 10.45
N ASP A 678 14.95 -12.53 10.64
CA ASP A 678 14.05 -12.18 9.56
C ASP A 678 14.48 -10.88 8.89
N ILE A 679 14.58 -10.93 7.57
CA ILE A 679 15.00 -9.84 6.68
C ILE A 679 13.90 -9.49 5.68
N LEU A 680 12.87 -10.32 5.56
CA LEU A 680 11.80 -10.13 4.60
C LEU A 680 10.71 -9.27 5.25
N PRO A 681 10.13 -8.30 4.54
CA PRO A 681 9.08 -7.47 5.12
C PRO A 681 7.73 -8.20 5.07
N GLU A 682 6.98 -8.22 6.17
CA GLU A 682 5.61 -8.72 6.21
C GLU A 682 4.57 -7.67 5.79
N MET A 683 4.94 -6.39 5.86
CA MET A 683 4.13 -5.24 5.49
C MET A 683 4.87 -4.38 4.47
N ALA A 684 4.15 -3.68 3.60
CA ALA A 684 4.75 -2.70 2.68
C ALA A 684 5.06 -1.41 3.45
N ILE A 685 6.35 -1.07 3.56
CA ILE A 685 6.81 0.14 4.27
C ILE A 685 7.31 1.22 3.31
N GLY A 686 6.95 2.47 3.58
CA GLY A 686 7.48 3.64 2.88
C GLY A 686 7.71 4.82 3.82
N ARG A 687 8.59 5.74 3.41
CA ARG A 687 8.97 6.91 4.22
C ARG A 687 8.75 8.22 3.47
N ILE A 688 8.09 9.17 4.13
CA ILE A 688 8.17 10.60 3.81
C ILE A 688 9.21 11.19 4.76
N SER A 689 10.46 11.34 4.29
CA SER A 689 11.59 11.84 5.08
C SER A 689 11.52 13.36 5.28
N ALA A 690 10.45 13.82 5.91
CA ALA A 690 10.15 15.24 6.09
C ALA A 690 10.82 15.78 7.36
N ASN A 691 11.37 16.99 7.27
CA ASN A 691 11.86 17.75 8.42
C ASN A 691 10.79 18.69 9.00
N ASN A 692 9.70 18.93 8.27
CA ASN A 692 8.63 19.85 8.66
C ASN A 692 7.31 19.58 7.90
N ALA A 693 6.24 20.26 8.30
CA ALA A 693 4.91 20.11 7.69
C ALA A 693 4.81 20.53 6.22
N ALA A 694 5.68 21.44 5.75
CA ALA A 694 5.67 21.85 4.34
C ALA A 694 6.20 20.73 3.43
N ASP A 695 7.20 19.98 3.88
CA ASP A 695 7.72 18.80 3.19
C ASP A 695 6.61 17.74 3.01
N VAL A 696 5.89 17.42 4.10
CA VAL A 696 4.74 16.50 4.07
C VAL A 696 3.67 17.00 3.10
N THR A 697 3.28 18.26 3.22
CA THR A 697 2.26 18.87 2.35
C THR A 697 2.66 18.81 0.87
N ALA A 698 3.95 18.97 0.56
CA ALA A 698 4.46 18.87 -0.80
C ALA A 698 4.25 17.47 -1.38
N VAL A 699 4.57 16.43 -0.62
CA VAL A 699 4.39 15.03 -1.05
C VAL A 699 2.91 14.67 -1.17
N VAL A 700 2.10 15.01 -0.16
CA VAL A 700 0.65 14.77 -0.15
C VAL A 700 -0.01 15.38 -1.39
N ASN A 701 0.30 16.64 -1.71
CA ASN A 701 -0.25 17.30 -2.89
C ASN A 701 0.14 16.61 -4.20
N LYS A 702 1.35 16.05 -4.30
CA LYS A 702 1.78 15.28 -5.47
C LYS A 702 0.95 14.00 -5.63
N ILE A 703 0.80 13.23 -4.55
CA ILE A 703 0.05 11.97 -4.54
C ILE A 703 -1.42 12.22 -4.94
N LEU A 704 -2.09 13.17 -4.29
CA LEU A 704 -3.50 13.48 -4.58
C LEU A 704 -3.70 13.97 -6.02
N ALA A 705 -2.75 14.72 -6.58
CA ALA A 705 -2.82 15.17 -7.97
C ALA A 705 -2.55 14.03 -8.96
N TYR A 706 -1.60 13.14 -8.65
CA TYR A 706 -1.21 12.00 -9.48
C TYR A 706 -2.34 10.97 -9.58
N GLU A 707 -2.93 10.57 -8.46
CA GLU A 707 -3.97 9.53 -8.38
C GLU A 707 -5.35 9.98 -8.87
N ASN A 708 -5.53 11.28 -9.15
CA ASN A 708 -6.79 11.83 -9.65
C ASN A 708 -6.74 12.07 -11.18
N PRO A 709 -7.54 11.33 -11.99
CA PRO A 709 -7.61 11.53 -13.45
C PRO A 709 -8.05 12.93 -13.89
N ALA A 710 -8.77 13.67 -13.04
CA ALA A 710 -9.20 15.03 -13.37
C ALA A 710 -8.05 16.05 -13.31
N THR A 711 -7.07 15.84 -12.43
CA THR A 711 -5.87 16.69 -12.32
C THR A 711 -4.72 16.18 -13.20
N THR A 712 -4.57 14.87 -13.31
CA THR A 712 -3.59 14.22 -14.19
C THR A 712 -4.34 13.34 -15.19
N PRO A 713 -4.65 13.82 -16.41
CA PRO A 713 -5.32 12.98 -17.39
C PRO A 713 -4.49 11.74 -17.77
N ASP A 714 -5.18 10.64 -18.07
CA ASP A 714 -4.56 9.48 -18.71
C ASP A 714 -3.92 9.87 -20.06
N GLY A 715 -2.84 9.19 -20.45
CA GLY A 715 -2.14 9.47 -21.70
C GLY A 715 -0.79 8.75 -21.82
N ASP A 716 -0.05 9.09 -22.88
CA ASP A 716 1.16 8.38 -23.33
C ASP A 716 2.21 8.17 -22.23
N TRP A 717 2.30 9.08 -21.27
CA TRP A 717 3.22 9.01 -20.13
C TRP A 717 3.07 7.72 -19.32
N GLN A 718 1.88 7.11 -19.26
CA GLN A 718 1.61 5.86 -18.53
C GLN A 718 2.26 4.64 -19.18
N THR A 719 2.62 4.75 -20.47
CA THR A 719 3.29 3.68 -21.24
C THR A 719 4.78 3.93 -21.44
N ARG A 720 5.30 5.04 -20.91
CA ARG A 720 6.66 5.52 -21.16
C ARG A 720 7.58 5.24 -19.98
N SER A 721 8.63 4.47 -20.22
CA SER A 721 9.70 4.17 -19.26
C SER A 721 11.03 4.76 -19.75
N VAL A 722 11.79 5.36 -18.85
CA VAL A 722 13.06 6.04 -19.17
C VAL A 722 14.23 5.33 -18.52
N TYR A 723 15.25 5.00 -19.30
CA TYR A 723 16.44 4.27 -18.87
C TYR A 723 17.67 5.17 -18.97
N VAL A 724 18.22 5.56 -17.82
CA VAL A 724 19.38 6.43 -17.72
C VAL A 724 20.57 5.62 -17.21
N ALA A 725 21.72 5.70 -17.88
CA ALA A 725 22.89 4.91 -17.50
C ALA A 725 24.20 5.70 -17.58
N ASP A 726 25.13 5.36 -16.68
CA ASP A 726 26.53 5.80 -16.71
C ASP A 726 27.32 5.07 -17.81
N ASN A 727 28.64 5.24 -17.87
CA ASN A 727 29.51 4.73 -18.95
C ASN A 727 29.40 3.22 -19.23
N CYS A 728 29.50 2.81 -20.50
CA CYS A 728 29.64 1.38 -20.84
C CYS A 728 31.06 0.83 -20.60
N THR A 729 32.06 1.71 -20.53
CA THR A 729 33.47 1.36 -20.26
C THR A 729 33.86 1.86 -18.87
N ASP A 730 33.52 1.09 -17.83
CA ASP A 730 33.79 1.44 -16.44
C ASP A 730 34.38 0.25 -15.66
N PRO A 731 35.32 0.46 -14.71
CA PRO A 731 35.82 -0.61 -13.84
C PRO A 731 34.72 -1.31 -13.04
N ALA A 732 33.61 -0.63 -12.74
CA ALA A 732 32.47 -1.20 -12.02
C ALA A 732 31.49 -1.99 -12.92
N GLY A 733 31.79 -2.14 -14.21
CA GLY A 733 31.00 -2.90 -15.17
C GLY A 733 30.41 -2.05 -16.29
N ASN A 734 29.71 -2.70 -17.22
CA ASN A 734 29.07 -2.02 -18.34
C ASN A 734 27.64 -1.62 -17.96
N PHE A 735 27.44 -0.38 -17.55
CA PHE A 735 26.13 0.12 -17.11
C PHE A 735 25.09 0.15 -18.24
N HIS A 736 25.49 0.36 -19.51
CA HIS A 736 24.57 0.29 -20.65
C HIS A 736 24.03 -1.12 -20.81
N ALA A 737 24.89 -2.14 -20.68
CA ALA A 737 24.48 -3.54 -20.78
C ALA A 737 23.54 -3.96 -19.64
N LEU A 738 23.81 -3.51 -18.41
CA LEU A 738 22.94 -3.77 -17.26
C LEU A 738 21.58 -3.10 -17.43
N SER A 739 21.54 -1.81 -17.77
CA SER A 739 20.30 -1.08 -18.07
C SER A 739 19.52 -1.69 -19.24
N ASN A 740 20.21 -2.07 -20.33
CA ASN A 740 19.58 -2.72 -21.47
C ASN A 740 19.07 -4.13 -21.16
N ASN A 741 19.69 -4.87 -20.23
CA ASN A 741 19.18 -6.17 -19.81
C ASN A 741 17.76 -6.04 -19.24
N ILE A 742 17.56 -5.04 -18.38
CA ILE A 742 16.25 -4.72 -17.81
C ILE A 742 15.28 -4.25 -18.91
N ARG A 743 15.69 -3.21 -19.66
CA ARG A 743 14.86 -2.60 -20.70
C ARG A 743 14.40 -3.56 -21.80
N GLN A 744 15.27 -4.46 -22.25
CA GLN A 744 14.99 -5.31 -23.42
C GLN A 744 14.36 -6.65 -23.06
N ASN A 745 14.62 -7.18 -21.86
CA ASN A 745 14.16 -8.52 -21.47
C ASN A 745 13.02 -8.50 -20.46
N TRP A 746 12.84 -7.42 -19.69
CA TRP A 746 11.88 -7.36 -18.59
C TRP A 746 10.76 -6.35 -18.79
N LEU A 747 10.97 -5.30 -19.60
CA LEU A 747 9.89 -4.42 -20.03
C LEU A 747 9.10 -5.06 -21.18
N PRO A 748 7.78 -5.26 -21.04
CA PRO A 748 6.96 -5.75 -22.15
C PRO A 748 7.03 -4.80 -23.34
N GLY A 749 7.14 -5.34 -24.57
CA GLY A 749 7.29 -4.56 -25.80
C GLY A 749 6.11 -3.64 -26.14
N SER A 750 5.03 -3.71 -25.36
CA SER A 750 3.90 -2.79 -25.37
C SER A 750 4.23 -1.40 -24.80
N TYR A 751 5.22 -1.30 -23.91
CA TYR A 751 5.68 -0.04 -23.34
C TYR A 751 6.75 0.60 -24.23
N THR A 752 6.80 1.93 -24.24
CA THR A 752 7.89 2.67 -24.87
C THR A 752 9.07 2.82 -23.92
N SER A 753 10.29 2.73 -24.45
CA SER A 753 11.52 2.87 -23.68
C SER A 753 12.44 3.91 -24.30
N ASP A 754 12.68 5.01 -23.59
CA ASP A 754 13.67 6.02 -23.96
C ASP A 754 14.99 5.75 -23.24
N THR A 755 16.13 6.05 -23.88
CA THR A 755 17.47 5.84 -23.30
C THR A 755 18.26 7.15 -23.22
N VAL A 756 18.83 7.45 -22.05
CA VAL A 756 19.75 8.56 -21.83
C VAL A 756 21.06 8.03 -21.26
N TYR A 757 21.98 7.67 -22.14
CA TYR A 757 23.22 7.00 -21.76
C TYR A 757 24.43 7.92 -21.88
N TYR A 758 25.24 8.00 -20.84
CA TYR A 758 26.48 8.77 -20.85
C TYR A 758 27.62 7.96 -21.47
N ASP A 759 28.47 8.63 -22.23
CA ASP A 759 29.76 8.08 -22.65
C ASP A 759 30.81 9.17 -22.85
N ALA A 760 32.00 9.00 -22.26
CA ALA A 760 33.11 9.94 -22.42
C ALA A 760 33.94 9.61 -23.68
N PRO A 761 34.10 10.53 -24.65
CA PRO A 761 35.00 10.29 -25.78
C PRO A 761 36.42 9.94 -25.31
N PRO A 762 37.12 8.97 -25.93
CA PRO A 762 36.85 8.33 -27.22
C PRO A 762 36.17 6.95 -27.12
N ALA A 763 35.34 6.70 -26.11
CA ALA A 763 34.67 5.41 -25.97
C ALA A 763 33.75 5.10 -27.16
N ASN A 764 33.63 3.80 -27.46
CA ASN A 764 32.87 3.25 -28.58
C ASN A 764 31.72 2.40 -28.04
N CYS A 765 30.80 3.01 -27.28
CA CYS A 765 29.61 2.30 -26.85
C CYS A 765 28.68 2.00 -28.05
N PRO A 766 27.96 0.86 -28.03
CA PRO A 766 27.10 0.44 -29.14
C PRO A 766 25.82 1.27 -29.30
N ASP A 767 25.36 1.94 -28.24
CA ASP A 767 24.11 2.72 -28.21
C ASP A 767 24.36 4.23 -28.39
N PRO A 768 23.36 5.00 -28.88
CA PRO A 768 23.43 6.46 -28.90
C PRO A 768 23.69 7.02 -27.49
N SER A 769 24.77 7.77 -27.34
CA SER A 769 25.22 8.30 -26.05
C SER A 769 25.46 9.81 -26.09
N TYR A 770 25.46 10.42 -24.91
CA TYR A 770 25.75 11.83 -24.70
C TYR A 770 27.22 12.02 -24.28
N PRO A 771 27.96 12.97 -24.88
CA PRO A 771 29.41 13.07 -24.72
C PRO A 771 29.86 13.78 -23.44
N SER A 772 28.94 14.42 -22.70
CA SER A 772 29.26 15.19 -21.49
C SER A 772 28.16 15.12 -20.44
N GLY A 773 28.52 15.22 -19.16
CA GLY A 773 27.55 15.22 -18.06
C GLY A 773 26.53 16.37 -18.13
N GLY A 774 26.87 17.51 -18.74
CA GLY A 774 25.94 18.61 -18.96
C GLY A 774 24.87 18.32 -20.02
N ASP A 775 25.24 17.60 -21.08
CA ASP A 775 24.31 17.17 -22.12
C ASP A 775 23.36 16.10 -21.57
N VAL A 776 23.91 15.12 -20.84
CA VAL A 776 23.13 14.09 -20.14
C VAL A 776 22.15 14.74 -19.17
N ARG A 777 22.61 15.68 -18.34
CA ARG A 777 21.75 16.39 -17.38
C ARG A 777 20.59 17.09 -18.07
N THR A 778 20.85 17.72 -19.21
CA THR A 778 19.81 18.39 -20.01
C THR A 778 18.80 17.37 -20.55
N ALA A 779 19.28 16.23 -21.06
CA ALA A 779 18.43 15.15 -21.52
C ALA A 779 17.55 14.59 -20.38
N ILE A 780 18.13 14.22 -19.24
CA ILE A 780 17.40 13.76 -18.05
C ILE A 780 16.29 14.74 -17.65
N LYS A 781 16.59 16.06 -17.62
CA LYS A 781 15.57 17.07 -17.30
C LYS A 781 14.42 17.09 -18.31
N ASN A 782 14.71 16.90 -19.60
CA ASN A 782 13.67 16.80 -20.63
C ASN A 782 12.82 15.54 -20.44
N GLU A 783 13.43 14.41 -20.09
CA GLU A 783 12.72 13.16 -19.80
C GLU A 783 11.69 13.33 -18.68
N PHE A 784 12.07 13.94 -17.55
CA PHE A 784 11.16 14.30 -16.47
C PHE A 784 10.05 15.25 -16.93
N ASN A 785 10.41 16.28 -17.71
CA ASN A 785 9.44 17.28 -18.18
C ASN A 785 8.40 16.71 -19.14
N ASN A 786 8.73 15.64 -19.86
CA ASN A 786 7.84 14.97 -20.81
C ASN A 786 6.92 13.94 -20.15
N GLY A 787 7.10 13.65 -18.85
CA GLY A 787 6.32 12.68 -18.10
C GLY A 787 6.66 11.22 -18.43
N ALA A 788 6.68 10.36 -17.41
CA ALA A 788 6.94 8.94 -17.53
C ALA A 788 6.29 8.20 -16.36
N ILE A 789 5.95 6.93 -16.54
CA ILE A 789 5.46 6.08 -15.44
C ILE A 789 6.62 5.59 -14.57
N PHE A 790 7.79 5.41 -15.19
CA PHE A 790 8.98 4.86 -14.56
C PHE A 790 10.25 5.50 -15.12
N LEU A 791 11.23 5.72 -14.24
CA LEU A 791 12.57 6.15 -14.62
C LEU A 791 13.61 5.38 -13.80
N GLN A 792 14.61 4.84 -14.49
CA GLN A 792 15.73 4.15 -13.88
C GLN A 792 17.01 4.99 -14.04
N TRP A 793 17.80 5.09 -12.97
CA TRP A 793 19.22 5.38 -13.05
C TRP A 793 20.02 4.09 -12.82
N PHE A 794 21.01 3.80 -13.68
CA PHE A 794 21.97 2.71 -13.49
C PHE A 794 23.40 3.22 -13.60
N GLY A 795 24.13 3.27 -12.49
CA GLY A 795 25.48 3.81 -12.49
C GLY A 795 26.04 4.09 -11.11
N HIS A 796 27.14 4.84 -11.08
CA HIS A 796 27.68 5.33 -9.82
C HIS A 796 26.71 6.33 -9.16
N GLY A 797 26.70 6.35 -7.83
CA GLY A 797 25.88 7.27 -7.05
C GLY A 797 26.65 7.80 -5.85
N SER A 798 26.21 8.96 -5.38
CA SER A 798 26.49 9.41 -4.03
C SER A 798 25.20 9.93 -3.41
N THR A 799 25.26 10.32 -2.14
CA THR A 799 24.14 10.97 -1.45
C THR A 799 23.57 12.18 -2.20
N ALA A 800 24.39 12.86 -3.02
CA ALA A 800 24.02 14.12 -3.66
C ALA A 800 23.83 14.05 -5.18
N ARG A 801 24.28 12.98 -5.87
CA ARG A 801 24.31 12.97 -7.35
C ARG A 801 24.39 11.59 -8.00
N TRP A 802 23.98 11.54 -9.27
CA TRP A 802 24.25 10.47 -10.23
C TRP A 802 25.54 10.71 -11.00
N GLY A 803 26.40 9.69 -11.02
CA GLY A 803 27.64 9.63 -11.80
C GLY A 803 28.74 10.61 -11.36
N SER A 804 29.99 10.28 -11.71
CA SER A 804 31.17 11.08 -11.35
C SER A 804 31.19 12.48 -11.99
N VAL A 805 30.54 12.63 -13.14
CA VAL A 805 30.40 13.91 -13.88
C VAL A 805 29.15 14.70 -13.51
N SER A 806 28.44 14.33 -12.43
CA SER A 806 27.24 14.99 -11.93
C SER A 806 26.16 15.11 -13.03
N MET A 807 25.64 13.97 -13.49
CA MET A 807 24.60 13.94 -14.53
C MET A 807 23.25 14.40 -14.02
N PHE A 808 22.98 14.19 -12.73
CA PHE A 808 21.84 14.75 -12.02
C PHE A 808 22.22 14.89 -10.54
N ASN A 809 21.74 15.91 -9.84
CA ASN A 809 22.10 16.14 -8.43
C ASN A 809 20.97 16.81 -7.64
N ILE A 810 21.13 16.93 -6.32
CA ILE A 810 20.14 17.50 -5.37
C ILE A 810 19.61 18.90 -5.75
N ASN A 811 20.34 19.69 -6.53
CA ASN A 811 19.86 21.00 -6.99
C ASN A 811 18.98 20.95 -8.24
N ASP A 812 18.98 19.83 -8.97
CA ASP A 812 18.28 19.70 -10.24
C ASP A 812 16.75 19.53 -10.11
N PRO A 813 16.19 18.81 -9.11
CA PRO A 813 14.73 18.64 -8.96
C PRO A 813 13.95 19.96 -8.95
N ALA A 814 14.45 20.97 -8.24
CA ALA A 814 13.83 22.29 -8.15
C ALA A 814 13.78 23.04 -9.52
N THR A 815 14.63 22.63 -10.47
CA THR A 815 14.77 23.23 -11.80
C THR A 815 13.98 22.54 -12.91
N LEU A 816 13.31 21.43 -12.61
CA LEU A 816 12.42 20.74 -13.56
C LEU A 816 11.24 21.66 -13.96
N ALA A 817 10.43 21.26 -14.94
CA ALA A 817 9.13 21.87 -15.23
C ALA A 817 8.06 21.30 -14.28
N PRO A 818 7.03 22.08 -13.86
CA PRO A 818 6.05 21.53 -12.93
C PRO A 818 5.23 20.50 -13.69
N SER A 819 5.07 19.33 -13.13
CA SER A 819 4.34 18.23 -13.75
C SER A 819 3.56 17.49 -12.69
N SER A 820 2.44 16.88 -13.06
CA SER A 820 1.76 15.89 -12.22
C SER A 820 1.92 14.46 -12.77
N GLN A 821 2.55 14.33 -13.94
CA GLN A 821 2.92 13.07 -14.59
C GLN A 821 4.34 12.67 -14.15
N MET A 822 4.48 12.24 -12.91
CA MET A 822 5.79 11.95 -12.32
C MET A 822 6.08 10.44 -12.27
N PRO A 823 7.32 10.03 -12.54
CA PRO A 823 7.68 8.61 -12.51
C PRO A 823 7.92 8.12 -11.07
N LEU A 824 7.70 6.81 -10.88
CA LEU A 824 8.45 6.06 -9.87
C LEU A 824 9.92 6.02 -10.32
N VAL A 825 10.83 6.46 -9.47
CA VAL A 825 12.27 6.51 -9.80
C VAL A 825 13.01 5.40 -9.07
N MET A 826 13.75 4.57 -9.80
CA MET A 826 14.63 3.54 -9.24
C MET A 826 16.10 3.91 -9.42
N HIS A 827 16.85 3.83 -8.32
CA HIS A 827 18.28 4.11 -8.31
C HIS A 827 19.08 2.81 -8.17
N ASN A 828 19.60 2.30 -9.29
CA ASN A 828 20.60 1.23 -9.30
C ASN A 828 21.99 1.85 -9.13
N ALA A 829 22.29 2.27 -7.90
CA ALA A 829 23.52 2.98 -7.54
C ALA A 829 23.96 2.72 -6.09
N CYS A 830 24.82 3.58 -5.56
CA CYS A 830 25.19 3.60 -4.15
C CYS A 830 24.62 4.87 -3.48
N TRP A 831 24.20 4.78 -2.22
CA TRP A 831 23.94 5.91 -1.30
C TRP A 831 22.93 6.99 -1.68
N THR A 832 22.25 6.91 -2.82
CA THR A 832 21.36 7.99 -3.24
C THR A 832 20.16 8.19 -2.30
N GLY A 833 19.88 7.21 -1.45
CA GLY A 833 18.89 7.24 -0.38
C GLY A 833 19.47 7.14 1.03
N TYR A 834 20.76 7.46 1.22
CA TYR A 834 21.38 7.50 2.56
C TYR A 834 20.90 8.74 3.33
N PHE A 835 19.65 8.68 3.80
CA PHE A 835 18.93 9.78 4.43
C PHE A 835 19.50 10.20 5.79
N VAL A 836 20.34 9.36 6.38
CA VAL A 836 20.98 9.62 7.67
C VAL A 836 22.21 10.54 7.59
N LEU A 837 22.53 11.09 6.41
CA LEU A 837 23.65 12.03 6.25
C LEU A 837 23.30 13.40 6.83
N TRP A 838 24.06 13.87 7.83
CA TRP A 838 23.87 15.20 8.42
C TRP A 838 24.72 16.30 7.77
N ALA A 839 25.75 15.92 7.03
CA ALA A 839 26.74 16.84 6.48
C ALA A 839 26.08 17.97 5.68
N ASN A 840 26.45 19.22 5.96
CA ASN A 840 25.95 20.41 5.27
C ASN A 840 24.42 20.63 5.31
N ASN A 841 23.69 19.95 6.21
CA ASN A 841 22.21 19.98 6.25
C ASN A 841 21.57 19.52 4.93
N TRP A 842 22.17 18.53 4.28
CA TRP A 842 21.64 18.01 3.01
C TRP A 842 20.75 16.81 3.26
N GLN A 843 19.61 16.81 2.60
CA GLN A 843 18.86 15.59 2.36
C GLN A 843 19.41 14.89 1.12
N SER A 844 19.36 13.58 1.11
CA SER A 844 19.85 12.74 0.01
C SER A 844 19.09 13.03 -1.30
N LEU A 845 19.62 12.54 -2.43
CA LEU A 845 19.01 12.73 -3.73
C LEU A 845 17.60 12.11 -3.79
N GLY A 846 17.42 10.91 -3.26
CA GLY A 846 16.12 10.23 -3.20
C GLY A 846 15.08 11.02 -2.39
N GLU A 847 15.49 11.55 -1.23
CA GLU A 847 14.63 12.45 -0.45
C GLU A 847 14.29 13.71 -1.23
N THR A 848 15.27 14.37 -1.84
CA THR A 848 15.05 15.62 -2.58
C THR A 848 14.11 15.41 -3.78
N MET A 849 14.23 14.25 -4.46
CA MET A 849 13.35 13.84 -5.55
C MET A 849 11.89 13.70 -5.09
N LEU A 850 11.66 13.13 -3.90
CA LEU A 850 10.33 13.02 -3.31
C LEU A 850 9.82 14.35 -2.74
N LEU A 851 10.65 15.14 -2.05
CA LEU A 851 10.17 16.30 -1.27
C LEU A 851 9.95 17.55 -2.12
N THR A 852 10.57 17.66 -3.30
CA THR A 852 10.44 18.85 -4.14
C THR A 852 8.98 19.06 -4.58
N PRO A 853 8.33 20.20 -4.24
CA PRO A 853 6.92 20.42 -4.54
C PRO A 853 6.62 20.44 -6.05
N GLY A 854 5.66 19.62 -6.49
CA GLY A 854 5.18 19.60 -7.87
C GLY A 854 6.23 19.21 -8.93
N ARG A 855 7.33 18.57 -8.49
CA ARG A 855 8.45 18.14 -9.34
C ARG A 855 9.07 16.85 -8.80
N GLY A 856 10.02 16.31 -9.57
CA GLY A 856 10.84 15.16 -9.18
C GLY A 856 10.10 13.85 -9.39
N ALA A 857 10.11 13.01 -8.38
CA ALA A 857 9.51 11.68 -8.40
C ALA A 857 8.15 11.66 -7.68
N ILE A 858 7.24 10.77 -8.08
CA ILE A 858 6.03 10.49 -7.28
C ILE A 858 6.37 9.59 -6.08
N ALA A 859 7.35 8.72 -6.26
CA ALA A 859 8.00 7.88 -5.26
C ALA A 859 9.41 7.52 -5.73
N ASP A 860 10.32 7.23 -4.80
CA ASP A 860 11.74 7.00 -5.08
C ASP A 860 12.21 5.73 -4.36
N TYR A 861 12.87 4.82 -5.08
CA TYR A 861 13.43 3.59 -4.53
C TYR A 861 14.95 3.63 -4.63
N SER A 862 15.60 3.89 -3.50
CA SER A 862 17.00 4.30 -3.45
C SER A 862 17.79 3.57 -2.35
N PRO A 863 19.05 3.22 -2.62
CA PRO A 863 19.92 2.56 -1.64
C PRO A 863 20.47 3.53 -0.60
N SER A 864 20.46 3.09 0.65
CA SER A 864 21.23 3.65 1.76
C SER A 864 22.65 3.06 1.84
N GLY A 865 22.87 1.87 1.30
CA GLY A 865 24.16 1.17 1.29
C GLY A 865 24.99 1.35 0.03
N LEU A 866 26.18 0.73 0.04
CA LEU A 866 26.98 0.49 -1.15
C LEU A 866 26.54 -0.81 -1.80
N HIS A 867 26.51 -0.89 -3.13
CA HIS A 867 26.06 -2.10 -3.82
C HIS A 867 26.81 -2.37 -5.12
N ILE A 868 26.65 -3.58 -5.63
CA ILE A 868 27.19 -4.01 -6.92
C ILE A 868 26.10 -4.06 -7.99
N GLY A 869 26.48 -3.76 -9.24
CA GLY A 869 25.52 -3.70 -10.35
C GLY A 869 24.77 -5.01 -10.62
N ALA A 870 25.39 -6.17 -10.42
CA ALA A 870 24.73 -7.46 -10.66
C ALA A 870 23.57 -7.73 -9.68
N ALA A 871 23.77 -7.41 -8.40
CA ALA A 871 22.72 -7.57 -7.38
C ALA A 871 21.57 -6.59 -7.61
N LEU A 872 21.90 -5.32 -7.88
CA LEU A 872 20.93 -4.27 -8.23
C LEU A 872 20.10 -4.65 -9.47
N SER A 873 20.75 -5.17 -10.51
CA SER A 873 20.07 -5.69 -11.70
C SER A 873 19.05 -6.77 -11.34
N THR A 874 19.37 -7.72 -10.45
CA THR A 874 18.44 -8.79 -10.05
C THR A 874 17.24 -8.25 -9.28
N LEU A 875 17.45 -7.27 -8.39
CA LEU A 875 16.35 -6.60 -7.70
C LEU A 875 15.44 -5.85 -8.68
N ASP A 876 16.02 -5.17 -9.67
CA ASP A 876 15.28 -4.43 -10.70
C ASP A 876 14.46 -5.34 -11.63
N GLN A 877 14.95 -6.54 -11.93
CA GLN A 877 14.17 -7.56 -12.64
C GLN A 877 12.88 -7.89 -11.88
N GLY A 878 12.98 -8.06 -10.55
CA GLY A 878 11.83 -8.28 -9.68
C GLY A 878 10.85 -7.10 -9.70
N LEU A 879 11.37 -5.87 -9.66
CA LEU A 879 10.57 -4.66 -9.76
C LEU A 879 9.82 -4.59 -11.10
N HIS A 880 10.52 -4.80 -12.23
CA HIS A 880 9.92 -4.76 -13.56
C HIS A 880 8.89 -5.88 -13.77
N LYS A 881 9.18 -7.08 -13.26
CA LYS A 881 8.22 -8.18 -13.27
C LYS A 881 6.95 -7.79 -12.53
N ALA A 882 7.07 -7.34 -11.28
CA ALA A 882 5.92 -6.96 -10.46
C ALA A 882 5.13 -5.79 -11.07
N MET A 883 5.81 -4.74 -11.52
CA MET A 883 5.19 -3.52 -12.03
C MET A 883 4.56 -3.70 -13.42
N PHE A 884 5.28 -4.30 -14.37
CA PHE A 884 4.87 -4.26 -15.78
C PHE A 884 4.27 -5.58 -16.28
N GLN A 885 4.69 -6.72 -15.73
CA GLN A 885 4.23 -8.04 -16.16
C GLN A 885 3.06 -8.53 -15.30
N ASP A 886 3.27 -8.55 -13.98
CA ASP A 886 2.24 -8.95 -13.00
C ASP A 886 1.25 -7.80 -12.73
N ARG A 887 1.65 -6.57 -13.06
CA ARG A 887 0.82 -5.35 -12.96
C ARG A 887 0.28 -5.11 -11.55
N VAL A 888 1.13 -5.34 -10.56
CA VAL A 888 0.83 -5.07 -9.15
C VAL A 888 0.47 -3.58 -8.99
N PRO A 889 -0.71 -3.25 -8.42
CA PRO A 889 -1.29 -1.92 -8.55
C PRO A 889 -0.65 -0.86 -7.65
N ARG A 890 -0.09 -1.25 -6.50
CA ARG A 890 0.43 -0.31 -5.49
C ARG A 890 1.93 -0.42 -5.35
N ALA A 891 2.60 0.73 -5.23
CA ALA A 891 4.05 0.83 -5.25
C ALA A 891 4.73 0.00 -4.17
N GLY A 892 4.25 0.04 -2.92
CA GLY A 892 4.82 -0.73 -1.82
C GLY A 892 4.77 -2.25 -2.04
N ASP A 893 3.70 -2.75 -2.66
CA ASP A 893 3.57 -4.17 -3.02
C ASP A 893 4.54 -4.54 -4.16
N VAL A 894 4.78 -3.63 -5.11
CA VAL A 894 5.83 -3.80 -6.14
C VAL A 894 7.21 -3.89 -5.47
N ILE A 895 7.49 -3.03 -4.48
CA ILE A 895 8.78 -3.04 -3.76
C ILE A 895 8.96 -4.36 -3.00
N ASN A 896 7.96 -4.82 -2.25
CA ASN A 896 8.03 -6.09 -1.53
C ASN A 896 8.20 -7.27 -2.50
N ALA A 897 7.45 -7.30 -3.60
CA ALA A 897 7.62 -8.30 -4.66
C ALA A 897 9.03 -8.30 -5.26
N SER A 898 9.64 -7.13 -5.42
CA SER A 898 11.05 -7.03 -5.88
C SER A 898 12.02 -7.66 -4.88
N LYS A 899 11.82 -7.43 -3.57
CA LYS A 899 12.64 -8.00 -2.49
C LYS A 899 12.49 -9.51 -2.41
N TYR A 900 11.27 -10.05 -2.54
CA TYR A 900 11.05 -11.50 -2.59
C TYR A 900 11.70 -12.13 -3.83
N TYR A 901 11.54 -11.50 -5.00
CA TYR A 901 12.21 -11.97 -6.21
C TYR A 901 13.73 -11.98 -6.04
N PHE A 902 14.30 -10.93 -5.44
CA PHE A 902 15.73 -10.86 -5.15
C PHE A 902 16.18 -11.95 -4.17
N PHE A 903 15.44 -12.16 -3.08
CA PHE A 903 15.74 -13.21 -2.10
C PHE A 903 15.76 -14.60 -2.74
N ASP A 904 14.80 -14.89 -3.63
CA ASP A 904 14.74 -16.15 -4.35
C ASP A 904 15.92 -16.33 -5.32
N ASN A 905 16.32 -15.26 -6.02
CA ASN A 905 17.23 -15.35 -7.18
C ASN A 905 18.68 -14.90 -6.91
N SER A 906 18.97 -14.24 -5.80
CA SER A 906 20.31 -13.80 -5.41
C SER A 906 20.83 -14.58 -4.21
N ILE A 907 22.15 -14.81 -4.19
CA ILE A 907 22.78 -15.73 -3.25
C ILE A 907 23.80 -15.11 -2.31
N ALA A 908 24.15 -13.86 -2.59
CA ALA A 908 24.96 -12.98 -1.78
C ALA A 908 24.28 -11.61 -1.73
N TYR A 909 24.83 -10.69 -0.95
CA TYR A 909 24.34 -9.31 -0.88
C TYR A 909 22.86 -9.15 -0.49
N HIS A 910 22.35 -10.01 0.41
CA HIS A 910 21.01 -9.87 0.97
C HIS A 910 20.82 -8.60 1.80
N ASP A 911 21.90 -7.88 2.10
CA ASP A 911 21.87 -6.51 2.62
C ASP A 911 21.05 -5.56 1.73
N LEU A 912 20.93 -5.81 0.40
CA LEU A 912 20.07 -5.01 -0.48
C LEU A 912 18.60 -5.00 -0.04
N ILE A 913 18.10 -6.06 0.60
CA ILE A 913 16.72 -6.12 1.10
C ILE A 913 16.52 -5.10 2.22
N ASP A 914 17.56 -4.90 3.04
CA ASP A 914 17.59 -3.97 4.16
C ASP A 914 17.87 -2.54 3.70
N SER A 915 18.90 -2.35 2.88
CA SER A 915 19.44 -1.04 2.54
C SER A 915 18.71 -0.35 1.37
N MET A 916 17.79 -1.01 0.67
CA MET A 916 16.96 -0.36 -0.34
C MET A 916 15.72 0.28 0.29
N ILE A 917 15.74 1.61 0.36
CA ILE A 917 14.74 2.44 1.01
C ILE A 917 13.69 2.91 0.00
N PHE A 918 12.42 2.74 0.35
CA PHE A 918 11.30 3.26 -0.43
C PHE A 918 10.82 4.59 0.17
N PHE A 919 11.11 5.69 -0.53
CA PHE A 919 10.61 7.01 -0.20
C PHE A 919 9.29 7.25 -0.93
N GLY A 920 8.20 7.34 -0.17
CA GLY A 920 6.86 7.54 -0.71
C GLY A 920 5.78 6.88 0.13
N ASP A 921 4.54 7.00 -0.31
CA ASP A 921 3.42 6.29 0.27
C ASP A 921 3.41 4.83 -0.22
N PRO A 922 3.51 3.81 0.66
CA PRO A 922 3.49 2.40 0.25
C PRO A 922 2.17 2.01 -0.42
N ALA A 923 1.07 2.71 -0.12
CA ALA A 923 -0.20 2.47 -0.78
C ALA A 923 -0.38 3.27 -2.08
N LEU A 924 0.61 4.01 -2.57
CA LEU A 924 0.49 4.75 -3.84
C LEU A 924 0.04 3.84 -4.99
N LYS A 925 -1.10 4.15 -5.62
CA LYS A 925 -1.57 3.48 -6.84
C LYS A 925 -0.77 3.93 -8.03
N LEU A 926 -0.01 3.02 -8.62
CA LEU A 926 0.69 3.26 -9.88
C LEU A 926 -0.33 3.37 -11.00
N ARG A 927 -0.27 4.44 -11.79
CA ARG A 927 -1.22 4.68 -12.89
C ARG A 927 -0.83 3.93 -14.16
N LEU A 928 -0.71 2.62 -14.03
CA LEU A 928 -0.53 1.71 -15.16
C LEU A 928 -1.76 1.82 -16.09
N PRO A 929 -1.59 1.75 -17.43
CA PRO A 929 -2.72 1.91 -18.35
C PRO A 929 -3.75 0.79 -18.16
N THR A 930 -5.05 1.02 -18.31
CA THR A 930 -6.13 0.02 -18.11
C THR A 930 -6.51 -0.72 -19.39
N ALA A 931 -7.13 -1.90 -19.28
CA ALA A 931 -7.66 -2.58 -20.45
C ALA A 931 -8.75 -1.72 -21.11
N ASP A 932 -8.80 -1.75 -22.43
CA ASP A 932 -9.69 -0.93 -23.24
C ASP A 932 -10.50 -1.85 -24.14
N PHE A 933 -11.81 -1.90 -23.88
CA PHE A 933 -12.75 -2.72 -24.64
C PHE A 933 -13.59 -1.89 -25.61
N SER A 934 -13.32 -0.58 -25.76
CA SER A 934 -14.22 0.37 -26.42
C SER A 934 -14.58 0.03 -27.88
N ASP A 935 -13.75 -0.76 -28.58
CA ASP A 935 -14.02 -1.27 -29.93
C ASP A 935 -14.87 -2.56 -29.95
N SER A 936 -15.36 -3.03 -28.80
CA SER A 936 -16.27 -4.17 -28.73
C SER A 936 -17.66 -3.81 -29.26
N THR A 937 -18.31 -4.74 -29.93
CA THR A 937 -19.62 -4.52 -30.57
C THR A 937 -20.63 -5.59 -30.21
N MET A 938 -21.92 -5.24 -30.30
CA MET A 938 -23.04 -6.17 -30.19
C MET A 938 -24.01 -5.90 -31.32
N GLU A 939 -24.39 -6.97 -32.03
CA GLU A 939 -25.31 -6.92 -33.16
C GLU A 939 -26.39 -8.01 -33.01
N VAL A 940 -27.55 -7.77 -33.61
CA VAL A 940 -28.63 -8.74 -33.74
C VAL A 940 -28.94 -8.93 -35.23
N ASN A 941 -29.26 -10.16 -35.64
CA ASN A 941 -29.56 -10.49 -37.04
C ASN A 941 -30.73 -9.67 -37.62
N GLU A 942 -31.74 -9.36 -36.80
CA GLU A 942 -32.92 -8.61 -37.18
C GLU A 942 -33.30 -7.58 -36.11
N THR A 943 -33.54 -6.33 -36.53
CA THR A 943 -33.95 -5.22 -35.65
C THR A 943 -35.45 -5.11 -35.48
N THR A 944 -36.22 -5.95 -36.19
CA THR A 944 -37.67 -6.13 -36.04
C THR A 944 -37.99 -7.61 -36.07
N ALA A 945 -38.88 -8.09 -35.21
CA ALA A 945 -39.32 -9.48 -35.22
C ALA A 945 -40.80 -9.68 -34.87
N ASP A 946 -41.40 -10.72 -35.41
CA ASP A 946 -42.75 -11.17 -35.07
C ASP A 946 -42.72 -12.21 -33.93
N PRO A 947 -43.82 -12.39 -33.17
CA PRO A 947 -43.92 -13.44 -32.15
C PRO A 947 -43.60 -14.84 -32.71
N GLY A 948 -42.65 -15.54 -32.08
CA GLY A 948 -42.17 -16.86 -32.48
C GLY A 948 -40.93 -16.86 -33.37
N GLU A 949 -40.43 -15.69 -33.81
CA GLU A 949 -39.16 -15.59 -34.52
C GLU A 949 -37.97 -15.67 -33.55
N THR A 950 -36.83 -16.14 -34.08
CA THR A 950 -35.57 -16.29 -33.35
C THR A 950 -34.64 -15.14 -33.70
N LEU A 951 -34.19 -14.44 -32.67
CA LEU A 951 -33.20 -13.38 -32.72
C LEU A 951 -31.81 -13.95 -32.38
N ASP A 952 -30.89 -13.83 -33.32
CA ASP A 952 -29.51 -14.28 -33.16
C ASP A 952 -28.62 -13.07 -32.84
N TYR A 953 -28.05 -13.07 -31.64
CA TYR A 953 -27.15 -12.03 -31.16
C TYR A 953 -25.70 -12.44 -31.37
N THR A 954 -24.87 -11.49 -31.78
CA THR A 954 -23.41 -11.64 -31.90
C THR A 954 -22.73 -10.53 -31.11
N VAL A 955 -21.93 -10.91 -30.12
CA VAL A 955 -21.08 -10.01 -29.33
C VAL A 955 -19.63 -10.25 -29.74
N THR A 956 -18.95 -9.21 -30.20
CA THR A 956 -17.53 -9.22 -30.51
C THR A 956 -16.79 -8.45 -29.42
N VAL A 957 -16.01 -9.16 -28.61
CA VAL A 957 -15.17 -8.57 -27.57
C VAL A 957 -13.79 -8.30 -28.14
N SER A 958 -13.41 -7.02 -28.18
CA SER A 958 -12.14 -6.53 -28.71
C SER A 958 -11.38 -5.78 -27.64
N ASN A 959 -10.10 -6.12 -27.43
CA ASN A 959 -9.21 -5.41 -26.51
C ASN A 959 -8.20 -4.57 -27.30
N THR A 960 -8.32 -3.25 -27.22
CA THR A 960 -7.47 -2.25 -27.91
C THR A 960 -6.36 -1.69 -27.03
N SER A 961 -6.29 -2.09 -25.76
CA SER A 961 -5.17 -1.72 -24.88
C SER A 961 -3.86 -2.34 -25.36
N ILE A 962 -2.73 -2.04 -24.73
CA ILE A 962 -1.43 -2.55 -25.17
C ILE A 962 -1.06 -3.92 -24.53
N PHE A 963 -1.94 -4.52 -23.72
CA PHE A 963 -1.67 -5.76 -22.98
C PHE A 963 -2.87 -6.71 -23.01
N ILE A 964 -2.62 -7.93 -22.54
CA ILE A 964 -3.63 -8.97 -22.39
C ILE A 964 -4.56 -8.59 -21.24
N ALA A 965 -5.88 -8.64 -21.48
CA ALA A 965 -6.87 -8.48 -20.44
C ALA A 965 -7.23 -9.87 -19.87
N PRO A 966 -6.89 -10.17 -18.60
CA PRO A 966 -7.23 -11.43 -17.97
C PRO A 966 -8.68 -11.41 -17.44
N ASN A 967 -9.19 -12.60 -17.12
CA ASN A 967 -10.47 -12.80 -16.43
C ASN A 967 -11.64 -12.00 -17.03
N VAL A 968 -11.73 -11.98 -18.37
CA VAL A 968 -12.76 -11.20 -19.05
C VAL A 968 -14.10 -11.92 -18.92
N ILE A 969 -15.09 -11.26 -18.34
CA ILE A 969 -16.45 -11.78 -18.20
C ILE A 969 -17.34 -11.01 -19.16
N LEU A 970 -18.09 -11.74 -19.98
CA LEU A 970 -19.19 -11.20 -20.77
C LEU A 970 -20.50 -11.63 -20.12
N THR A 971 -21.38 -10.68 -19.87
CA THR A 971 -22.77 -10.92 -19.44
C THR A 971 -23.73 -10.34 -20.46
N ALA A 972 -24.88 -10.99 -20.68
CA ALA A 972 -25.97 -10.47 -21.48
C ALA A 972 -27.30 -10.75 -20.77
N ASP A 973 -28.02 -9.70 -20.39
CA ASP A 973 -29.33 -9.81 -19.74
C ASP A 973 -30.43 -9.84 -20.79
N TYR A 974 -31.50 -10.60 -20.54
CA TYR A 974 -32.63 -10.69 -21.46
C TYR A 974 -33.98 -10.60 -20.75
N PRO A 975 -35.00 -10.00 -21.39
CA PRO A 975 -36.33 -9.85 -20.79
C PRO A 975 -37.11 -11.16 -20.87
N GLN A 976 -37.00 -12.00 -19.83
CA GLN A 976 -37.64 -13.33 -19.74
C GLN A 976 -39.17 -13.34 -19.96
N ASP A 977 -39.84 -12.20 -19.79
CA ASP A 977 -41.26 -12.03 -20.08
C ASP A 977 -41.55 -11.90 -21.58
N LEU A 978 -40.60 -11.42 -22.37
CA LEU A 978 -40.73 -11.20 -23.81
C LEU A 978 -40.07 -12.29 -24.66
N VAL A 979 -38.98 -12.88 -24.18
CA VAL A 979 -38.17 -13.85 -24.92
C VAL A 979 -37.76 -15.05 -24.07
N THR A 980 -37.42 -16.15 -24.74
CA THR A 980 -36.87 -17.36 -24.11
C THR A 980 -35.56 -17.76 -24.78
N VAL A 981 -34.60 -18.25 -23.99
CA VAL A 981 -33.30 -18.70 -24.52
C VAL A 981 -33.49 -19.96 -25.37
N VAL A 982 -33.07 -19.88 -26.64
CA VAL A 982 -33.09 -21.00 -27.59
C VAL A 982 -31.75 -21.73 -27.57
N ASP A 983 -30.66 -20.98 -27.64
CA ASP A 983 -29.30 -21.51 -27.59
C ASP A 983 -28.38 -20.54 -26.85
N PRO A 984 -27.92 -20.86 -25.62
CA PRO A 984 -26.99 -20.04 -24.87
C PRO A 984 -25.54 -20.16 -25.40
N ASN A 985 -25.25 -21.10 -26.30
CA ASN A 985 -23.95 -21.34 -26.93
C ASN A 985 -22.75 -21.22 -25.96
N GLY A 986 -22.80 -22.03 -24.89
CA GLY A 986 -21.75 -22.11 -23.88
C GLY A 986 -21.81 -21.06 -22.76
N ALA A 987 -22.81 -20.19 -22.73
CA ALA A 987 -23.09 -19.36 -21.54
C ALA A 987 -23.70 -20.18 -20.41
N VAL A 988 -23.48 -19.73 -19.18
CA VAL A 988 -24.28 -20.15 -18.02
C VAL A 988 -25.50 -19.23 -17.94
N ASP A 989 -26.70 -19.81 -17.99
CA ASP A 989 -27.98 -19.12 -17.83
C ASP A 989 -28.48 -19.25 -16.39
N ASN A 990 -28.74 -18.14 -15.72
CA ASN A 990 -29.25 -18.09 -14.35
C ASN A 990 -30.75 -17.71 -14.27
N GLY A 991 -31.44 -17.58 -15.41
CA GLY A 991 -32.87 -17.27 -15.52
C GLY A 991 -33.18 -15.85 -16.01
N ASP A 992 -32.20 -14.95 -16.05
CA ASP A 992 -32.32 -13.60 -16.61
C ASP A 992 -31.03 -13.06 -17.24
N THR A 993 -29.88 -13.70 -16.96
CA THR A 993 -28.55 -13.33 -17.47
C THR A 993 -27.83 -14.55 -18.06
N LEU A 994 -27.26 -14.37 -19.25
CA LEU A 994 -26.28 -15.27 -19.84
C LEU A 994 -24.87 -14.81 -19.49
N THR A 995 -24.05 -15.68 -18.89
CA THR A 995 -22.66 -15.36 -18.50
C THR A 995 -21.64 -16.24 -19.22
N TRP A 996 -20.63 -15.62 -19.82
CA TRP A 996 -19.44 -16.28 -20.35
C TRP A 996 -18.19 -15.84 -19.58
N GLN A 997 -17.41 -16.81 -19.12
CA GLN A 997 -16.03 -16.61 -18.72
C GLN A 997 -15.15 -16.75 -19.97
N LEU A 998 -14.57 -15.65 -20.43
CA LEU A 998 -13.68 -15.63 -21.57
C LEU A 998 -12.24 -15.88 -21.08
N ASN A 999 -11.46 -16.60 -21.88
CA ASN A 999 -10.02 -16.65 -21.68
C ASN A 999 -9.42 -15.25 -21.93
N ASP A 1000 -8.19 -15.04 -21.49
CA ASP A 1000 -7.34 -13.89 -21.76
C ASP A 1000 -7.52 -13.31 -23.18
N VAL A 1001 -8.01 -12.07 -23.26
CA VAL A 1001 -8.27 -11.35 -24.53
C VAL A 1001 -7.04 -10.51 -24.91
N ARG A 1002 -6.40 -10.86 -26.02
CA ARG A 1002 -5.12 -10.26 -26.46
C ARG A 1002 -5.30 -9.02 -27.34
N SER A 1003 -4.24 -8.21 -27.41
CA SER A 1003 -4.09 -7.02 -28.26
C SER A 1003 -2.95 -7.21 -29.29
N PRO A 1004 -2.88 -6.46 -30.42
CA PRO A 1004 -3.86 -5.49 -30.94
C PRO A 1004 -4.60 -5.97 -32.21
N GLU A 1005 -4.28 -7.13 -32.79
CA GLU A 1005 -4.71 -7.44 -34.18
C GLU A 1005 -5.08 -8.92 -34.47
N ALA A 1006 -5.31 -9.80 -33.47
CA ALA A 1006 -5.55 -11.22 -33.76
C ALA A 1006 -6.71 -11.94 -33.03
N ASP A 1007 -7.16 -11.50 -31.85
CA ASP A 1007 -8.02 -12.34 -31.00
C ASP A 1007 -9.29 -11.61 -30.50
N SER A 1008 -10.09 -11.05 -31.41
CA SER A 1008 -11.46 -10.66 -31.04
C SER A 1008 -12.25 -11.92 -30.67
N VAL A 1009 -12.78 -11.99 -29.46
CA VAL A 1009 -13.56 -13.15 -29.01
C VAL A 1009 -15.01 -12.92 -29.40
N VAL A 1010 -15.52 -13.76 -30.30
CA VAL A 1010 -16.91 -13.72 -30.74
C VAL A 1010 -17.74 -14.71 -29.93
N LYS A 1011 -18.84 -14.22 -29.34
CA LYS A 1011 -19.88 -15.03 -28.71
C LYS A 1011 -21.20 -14.78 -29.40
N THR A 1012 -21.97 -15.84 -29.62
CA THR A 1012 -23.31 -15.74 -30.19
C THR A 1012 -24.30 -16.42 -29.25
N PHE A 1013 -25.56 -15.98 -29.24
CA PHE A 1013 -26.65 -16.65 -28.55
C PHE A 1013 -27.97 -16.34 -29.24
N SER A 1014 -28.96 -17.19 -29.06
CA SER A 1014 -30.25 -17.08 -29.74
C SER A 1014 -31.39 -16.99 -28.74
N LEU A 1015 -32.27 -16.01 -28.92
CA LEU A 1015 -33.49 -15.80 -28.13
C LEU A 1015 -34.72 -15.91 -29.04
N ALA A 1016 -35.76 -16.61 -28.61
CA ALA A 1016 -37.04 -16.67 -29.33
C ALA A 1016 -38.05 -15.70 -28.72
N VAL A 1017 -38.73 -14.92 -29.55
CA VAL A 1017 -39.84 -14.06 -29.12
C VAL A 1017 -41.02 -14.92 -28.69
N ASN A 1018 -41.56 -14.67 -27.50
CA ASN A 1018 -42.67 -15.44 -26.95
C ASN A 1018 -43.92 -15.34 -27.84
N THR A 1019 -44.57 -16.46 -28.15
CA THR A 1019 -45.74 -16.51 -29.05
C THR A 1019 -47.06 -16.05 -28.41
N GLY A 1020 -47.08 -15.86 -27.09
CA GLY A 1020 -48.26 -15.48 -26.30
C GLY A 1020 -48.38 -14.00 -25.94
N LEU A 1021 -47.62 -13.12 -26.60
CA LEU A 1021 -47.63 -11.68 -26.31
C LEU A 1021 -48.96 -11.04 -26.70
N ALA A 1022 -49.46 -10.10 -25.89
CA ALA A 1022 -50.68 -9.35 -26.19
C ALA A 1022 -50.45 -8.39 -27.37
N PRO A 1023 -51.49 -8.00 -28.14
CA PRO A 1023 -51.35 -7.00 -29.20
C PRO A 1023 -50.72 -5.69 -28.69
N GLY A 1024 -49.67 -5.22 -29.36
CA GLY A 1024 -48.84 -4.12 -28.87
C GLY A 1024 -47.46 -4.07 -29.54
N LEU A 1025 -46.74 -2.98 -29.26
CA LEU A 1025 -45.36 -2.78 -29.67
C LEU A 1025 -44.45 -3.01 -28.45
N TYR A 1026 -43.50 -3.93 -28.55
CA TYR A 1026 -42.56 -4.25 -27.47
C TYR A 1026 -41.13 -3.97 -27.95
N ASN A 1027 -40.27 -3.50 -27.04
CA ASN A 1027 -38.83 -3.42 -27.29
C ASN A 1027 -38.13 -4.53 -26.50
N VAL A 1028 -37.47 -5.43 -27.21
CA VAL A 1028 -36.56 -6.40 -26.61
C VAL A 1028 -35.19 -5.72 -26.52
N THR A 1029 -34.89 -5.21 -25.33
CA THR A 1029 -33.59 -4.63 -24.99
C THR A 1029 -32.72 -5.70 -24.35
N VAL A 1030 -31.54 -5.94 -24.93
CA VAL A 1030 -30.57 -6.90 -24.39
C VAL A 1030 -29.31 -6.13 -24.05
N PRO A 1031 -29.14 -5.69 -22.78
CA PRO A 1031 -27.90 -5.10 -22.34
C PRO A 1031 -26.85 -6.18 -22.13
N ALA A 1032 -25.63 -5.90 -22.53
CA ALA A 1032 -24.48 -6.75 -22.30
C ALA A 1032 -23.36 -5.96 -21.63
N ALA A 1033 -22.64 -6.59 -20.71
CA ALA A 1033 -21.51 -5.97 -20.03
C ALA A 1033 -20.24 -6.82 -20.20
N ILE A 1034 -19.16 -6.16 -20.58
CA ILE A 1034 -17.81 -6.73 -20.62
C ILE A 1034 -17.04 -6.18 -19.42
N THR A 1035 -16.55 -7.06 -18.56
CA THR A 1035 -15.76 -6.69 -17.38
C THR A 1035 -14.45 -7.45 -17.35
N SER A 1036 -13.41 -6.86 -16.76
CA SER A 1036 -12.12 -7.50 -16.48
C SER A 1036 -11.56 -6.90 -15.20
N ASP A 1037 -10.64 -7.60 -14.54
CA ASP A 1037 -9.89 -7.07 -13.40
C ASP A 1037 -9.10 -5.79 -13.74
N LEU A 1038 -8.84 -5.56 -15.04
CA LEU A 1038 -8.05 -4.42 -15.54
C LEU A 1038 -8.89 -3.31 -16.18
N SER A 1039 -10.23 -3.37 -16.18
CA SER A 1039 -11.08 -2.30 -16.73
C SER A 1039 -12.38 -2.12 -15.97
N SER A 1040 -12.95 -0.92 -16.06
CA SER A 1040 -14.37 -0.73 -15.77
C SER A 1040 -15.25 -1.51 -16.76
N ALA A 1041 -16.48 -1.81 -16.35
CA ALA A 1041 -17.47 -2.48 -17.20
C ALA A 1041 -17.78 -1.64 -18.44
N LEU A 1042 -17.60 -2.20 -19.63
CA LEU A 1042 -18.13 -1.64 -20.87
C LEU A 1042 -19.55 -2.16 -21.07
N GLN A 1043 -20.50 -1.24 -21.25
CA GLN A 1043 -21.90 -1.57 -21.54
C GLN A 1043 -22.14 -1.51 -23.05
N LEU A 1044 -22.73 -2.58 -23.58
CA LEU A 1044 -23.25 -2.69 -24.94
C LEU A 1044 -24.76 -2.90 -24.84
N GLU A 1045 -25.51 -2.43 -25.84
CA GLU A 1045 -26.95 -2.64 -25.89
C GLU A 1045 -27.38 -2.72 -27.35
N VAL A 1046 -28.28 -3.66 -27.63
CA VAL A 1046 -29.01 -3.69 -28.90
C VAL A 1046 -30.50 -3.87 -28.63
N ASN A 1047 -31.32 -3.22 -29.46
CA ASN A 1047 -32.77 -3.17 -29.33
C ASN A 1047 -33.42 -3.79 -30.56
N THR A 1048 -34.39 -4.67 -30.34
CA THR A 1048 -35.25 -5.23 -31.39
C THR A 1048 -36.70 -4.85 -31.12
N GLU A 1049 -37.39 -4.32 -32.13
CA GLU A 1049 -38.80 -3.96 -32.04
C GLU A 1049 -39.69 -5.17 -32.41
N VAL A 1050 -40.62 -5.54 -31.53
CA VAL A 1050 -41.58 -6.62 -31.76
C VAL A 1050 -42.98 -6.04 -31.92
N ASN A 1051 -43.57 -6.23 -33.10
CA ASN A 1051 -44.88 -5.68 -33.43
C ASN A 1051 -45.96 -6.78 -33.47
N VAL A 1052 -46.90 -6.73 -32.53
CA VAL A 1052 -48.04 -7.65 -32.46
C VAL A 1052 -49.29 -6.92 -32.96
N SER A 1053 -49.60 -7.01 -34.26
CA SER A 1053 -50.68 -6.25 -34.93
C SER A 1053 -52.12 -6.75 -34.63
N PRO A 1054 -53.13 -5.87 -34.49
CA PRO A 1054 -54.57 -6.24 -34.47
C PRO A 1054 -55.20 -6.46 -35.88
N LEU A 1055 -56.28 -7.25 -35.96
CA LEU A 1055 -56.95 -7.81 -37.18
C LEU A 1055 -57.35 -6.80 -38.31
N ASN A 1056 -57.19 -7.21 -39.58
CA ASN A 1056 -57.58 -6.51 -40.83
C ASN A 1056 -58.69 -7.23 -41.63
N ILE A 1057 -59.96 -7.21 -41.17
CA ILE A 1057 -61.13 -7.59 -41.99
C ILE A 1057 -61.85 -6.33 -42.45
N ASN A 1058 -61.98 -6.13 -43.76
CA ASN A 1058 -62.80 -5.05 -44.31
C ASN A 1058 -64.19 -5.60 -44.67
N ALA A 1059 -65.26 -5.00 -44.16
CA ALA A 1059 -66.63 -5.43 -44.40
C ALA A 1059 -67.50 -4.27 -44.90
N THR A 1060 -68.34 -4.51 -45.90
CA THR A 1060 -69.28 -3.54 -46.46
C THR A 1060 -70.68 -4.13 -46.61
N LEU A 1061 -71.72 -3.28 -46.62
CA LEU A 1061 -73.11 -3.67 -46.87
C LEU A 1061 -73.69 -2.78 -47.97
N ASP A 1062 -74.29 -3.39 -48.97
CA ASP A 1062 -74.80 -2.68 -50.13
C ASP A 1062 -76.16 -3.22 -50.61
N ALA A 1063 -76.94 -2.39 -51.27
CA ALA A 1063 -78.25 -2.74 -51.82
C ALA A 1063 -78.20 -2.72 -53.36
N GLN A 1064 -78.92 -3.64 -54.01
CA GLN A 1064 -79.02 -3.72 -55.47
C GLN A 1064 -79.50 -2.39 -56.09
N ARG A 1065 -80.26 -1.60 -55.33
CA ARG A 1065 -80.75 -0.27 -55.68
C ARG A 1065 -81.00 0.54 -54.42
N TYR A 1066 -80.73 1.85 -54.47
CA TYR A 1066 -80.94 2.79 -53.36
C TYR A 1066 -82.31 3.48 -53.37
N TRP A 1067 -83.23 2.99 -54.19
CA TRP A 1067 -84.63 3.40 -54.20
C TRP A 1067 -85.51 2.21 -54.58
N ILE A 1068 -86.72 2.11 -54.02
CA ILE A 1068 -87.63 0.99 -54.33
C ILE A 1068 -89.12 1.32 -54.09
N PRO A 1069 -90.03 0.93 -55.02
CA PRO A 1069 -91.47 1.03 -54.79
C PRO A 1069 -92.04 -0.07 -53.87
N PRO A 1070 -93.18 0.17 -53.18
CA PRO A 1070 -93.95 -0.87 -52.49
C PRO A 1070 -94.27 -2.06 -53.39
N GLY A 1071 -94.12 -3.28 -52.86
CA GLY A 1071 -94.39 -4.52 -53.58
C GLY A 1071 -93.25 -5.04 -54.47
N MET A 1072 -92.16 -4.29 -54.64
CA MET A 1072 -90.99 -4.72 -55.40
C MET A 1072 -89.94 -5.43 -54.51
N PRO A 1073 -89.18 -6.40 -55.05
CA PRO A 1073 -88.10 -7.07 -54.32
C PRO A 1073 -86.84 -6.21 -54.25
N ILE A 1074 -86.17 -6.17 -53.10
CA ILE A 1074 -84.83 -5.61 -52.90
C ILE A 1074 -83.86 -6.70 -52.49
N THR A 1075 -82.69 -6.74 -53.12
CA THR A 1075 -81.57 -7.58 -52.70
C THR A 1075 -80.53 -6.74 -51.98
N VAL A 1076 -80.09 -7.21 -50.81
CA VAL A 1076 -79.03 -6.60 -49.98
C VAL A 1076 -77.92 -7.61 -49.82
N THR A 1077 -76.66 -7.17 -49.94
CA THR A 1077 -75.45 -7.99 -49.92
C THR A 1077 -74.41 -7.39 -48.98
N ALA A 1078 -74.00 -8.17 -47.97
CA ALA A 1078 -72.79 -7.92 -47.21
C ALA A 1078 -71.59 -8.55 -47.92
N THR A 1079 -70.46 -7.83 -48.01
CA THR A 1079 -69.19 -8.34 -48.58
C THR A 1079 -68.10 -8.26 -47.52
N LEU A 1080 -67.39 -9.37 -47.29
CA LEU A 1080 -66.25 -9.47 -46.38
C LEU A 1080 -64.98 -9.74 -47.18
N SER A 1081 -63.94 -8.94 -46.97
CA SER A 1081 -62.63 -9.08 -47.60
C SER A 1081 -61.56 -9.33 -46.54
N ASN A 1082 -60.87 -10.46 -46.64
CA ASN A 1082 -59.73 -10.81 -45.78
C ASN A 1082 -58.40 -10.47 -46.49
N TYR A 1083 -57.69 -9.48 -45.94
CA TYR A 1083 -56.37 -9.05 -46.41
C TYR A 1083 -55.19 -9.56 -45.54
N ALA A 1084 -55.46 -10.44 -44.57
CA ALA A 1084 -54.44 -11.04 -43.70
C ALA A 1084 -53.73 -12.23 -44.35
N THR A 1085 -52.69 -12.75 -43.69
CA THR A 1085 -51.89 -13.90 -44.13
C THR A 1085 -52.47 -15.26 -43.71
N SER A 1086 -53.59 -15.28 -42.97
CA SER A 1086 -54.31 -16.49 -42.54
C SER A 1086 -55.83 -16.33 -42.68
N PRO A 1087 -56.60 -17.42 -42.90
CA PRO A 1087 -58.07 -17.36 -42.98
C PRO A 1087 -58.71 -17.11 -41.60
N TYR A 1088 -59.79 -16.33 -41.56
CA TYR A 1088 -60.58 -16.14 -40.33
C TYR A 1088 -61.67 -17.20 -40.24
N VAL A 1089 -61.60 -18.04 -39.22
CA VAL A 1089 -62.49 -19.20 -39.03
C VAL A 1089 -63.66 -18.81 -38.13
N GLY A 1090 -64.89 -19.18 -38.53
CA GLY A 1090 -66.09 -18.99 -37.71
C GLY A 1090 -66.62 -17.55 -37.61
N THR A 1091 -66.34 -16.71 -38.60
CA THR A 1091 -66.89 -15.34 -38.70
C THR A 1091 -68.41 -15.39 -38.82
N GLN A 1092 -69.10 -14.53 -38.06
CA GLN A 1092 -70.55 -14.40 -38.04
C GLN A 1092 -70.98 -13.06 -38.64
N VAL A 1093 -72.03 -13.09 -39.45
CA VAL A 1093 -72.68 -11.91 -40.02
C VAL A 1093 -74.15 -11.93 -39.62
N THR A 1094 -74.62 -10.84 -39.04
CA THR A 1094 -76.02 -10.65 -38.68
C THR A 1094 -76.57 -9.44 -39.42
N LEU A 1095 -77.60 -9.60 -40.25
CA LEU A 1095 -78.28 -8.51 -40.97
C LEU A 1095 -79.71 -8.36 -40.44
N THR A 1096 -80.08 -7.17 -39.97
CA THR A 1096 -81.40 -6.89 -39.38
C THR A 1096 -82.33 -6.22 -40.38
N LEU A 1097 -83.49 -6.84 -40.66
CA LEU A 1097 -84.48 -6.32 -41.61
C LEU A 1097 -85.49 -5.40 -40.90
N PRO A 1098 -85.69 -4.16 -41.37
CA PRO A 1098 -86.65 -3.22 -40.77
C PRO A 1098 -88.09 -3.59 -41.14
N SER A 1099 -89.07 -3.05 -40.42
CA SER A 1099 -90.49 -3.43 -40.48
C SER A 1099 -91.12 -3.47 -41.87
N GLU A 1100 -90.61 -2.63 -42.77
CA GLU A 1100 -91.11 -2.36 -44.11
C GLU A 1100 -90.82 -3.51 -45.08
N LEU A 1101 -89.87 -4.39 -44.77
CA LEU A 1101 -89.55 -5.58 -45.56
C LEU A 1101 -90.34 -6.80 -45.07
N GLY A 1102 -90.73 -7.67 -45.98
CA GLY A 1102 -91.25 -9.00 -45.64
C GLY A 1102 -90.16 -9.95 -45.15
N ALA A 1103 -90.55 -11.20 -44.86
CA ALA A 1103 -89.57 -12.27 -44.71
C ALA A 1103 -88.78 -12.44 -46.02
N PRO A 1104 -87.47 -12.71 -45.97
CA PRO A 1104 -86.65 -12.92 -47.16
C PRO A 1104 -87.27 -13.98 -48.07
N THR A 1105 -87.47 -13.61 -49.34
CA THR A 1105 -87.94 -14.53 -50.38
C THR A 1105 -86.79 -15.37 -50.95
N TRP A 1106 -85.54 -14.93 -50.76
CA TRP A 1106 -84.33 -15.63 -51.17
C TRP A 1106 -83.15 -15.24 -50.29
N MET A 1107 -82.23 -16.18 -50.04
CA MET A 1107 -80.99 -15.94 -49.30
C MET A 1107 -79.88 -16.79 -49.91
N ALA A 1108 -78.65 -16.27 -49.94
CA ALA A 1108 -77.46 -17.02 -50.35
C ALA A 1108 -76.21 -16.48 -49.66
N ALA A 1109 -75.20 -17.33 -49.57
CA ALA A 1109 -73.84 -16.94 -49.26
C ALA A 1109 -72.88 -17.57 -50.26
N SER A 1110 -71.73 -16.94 -50.51
CA SER A 1110 -70.69 -17.48 -51.41
C SER A 1110 -70.06 -18.76 -50.87
N THR A 1111 -69.99 -18.91 -49.54
CA THR A 1111 -69.42 -20.06 -48.83
C THR A 1111 -70.13 -20.30 -47.48
N GLY A 1112 -69.80 -21.40 -46.79
CA GLY A 1112 -70.36 -21.74 -45.47
C GLY A 1112 -71.76 -22.37 -45.49
N SER A 1113 -72.39 -22.49 -44.32
CA SER A 1113 -73.80 -22.85 -44.21
C SER A 1113 -74.65 -21.70 -44.75
N GLY A 1114 -75.65 -22.00 -45.59
CA GLY A 1114 -76.53 -20.97 -46.15
C GLY A 1114 -77.17 -20.09 -45.05
N PRO A 1115 -77.46 -18.80 -45.34
CA PRO A 1115 -77.99 -17.89 -44.33
C PRO A 1115 -79.33 -18.37 -43.78
N ILE A 1116 -79.57 -18.14 -42.49
CA ILE A 1116 -80.80 -18.51 -41.80
C ILE A 1116 -81.55 -17.23 -41.41
N TYR A 1117 -82.85 -17.16 -41.70
CA TYR A 1117 -83.70 -16.06 -41.25
C TYR A 1117 -84.43 -16.44 -39.97
N ASP A 1118 -84.25 -15.63 -38.93
CA ASP A 1118 -85.03 -15.69 -37.69
C ASP A 1118 -86.23 -14.72 -37.79
N PRO A 1119 -87.48 -15.23 -37.86
CA PRO A 1119 -88.66 -14.39 -37.98
C PRO A 1119 -89.01 -13.61 -36.71
N ASP A 1120 -88.56 -14.05 -35.53
CA ASP A 1120 -88.87 -13.37 -34.26
C ASP A 1120 -88.00 -12.12 -34.07
N SER A 1121 -86.71 -12.22 -34.38
CA SER A 1121 -85.76 -11.09 -34.35
C SER A 1121 -85.66 -10.31 -35.67
N ARG A 1122 -86.24 -10.85 -36.76
CA ARG A 1122 -86.15 -10.33 -38.14
C ARG A 1122 -84.71 -10.23 -38.66
N GLN A 1123 -83.85 -11.16 -38.27
CA GLN A 1123 -82.43 -11.16 -38.64
C GLN A 1123 -82.10 -12.27 -39.63
N VAL A 1124 -81.22 -11.98 -40.59
CA VAL A 1124 -80.52 -12.96 -41.42
C VAL A 1124 -79.16 -13.21 -40.79
N LEU A 1125 -78.90 -14.44 -40.37
CA LEU A 1125 -77.66 -14.85 -39.73
C LEU A 1125 -76.88 -15.78 -40.65
N TRP A 1126 -75.57 -15.57 -40.73
CA TRP A 1126 -74.63 -16.44 -41.42
C TRP A 1126 -73.38 -16.65 -40.58
N SER A 1127 -72.80 -17.84 -40.67
CA SER A 1127 -71.51 -18.18 -40.06
C SER A 1127 -70.65 -18.97 -41.05
N GLY A 1128 -69.39 -18.58 -41.19
CA GLY A 1128 -68.45 -19.27 -42.07
C GLY A 1128 -67.04 -18.69 -42.02
N ASP A 1129 -66.14 -19.29 -42.79
CA ASP A 1129 -64.73 -18.91 -42.81
C ASP A 1129 -64.49 -17.88 -43.93
N VAL A 1130 -63.70 -16.83 -43.66
CA VAL A 1130 -63.33 -15.81 -44.67
C VAL A 1130 -61.90 -16.07 -45.13
N THR A 1131 -61.77 -16.67 -46.33
CA THR A 1131 -60.47 -17.09 -46.87
C THR A 1131 -59.67 -15.93 -47.47
N ILE A 1132 -58.35 -16.03 -47.36
CA ILE A 1132 -57.39 -14.99 -47.78
C ILE A 1132 -57.61 -14.59 -49.24
N GLY A 1133 -57.65 -13.28 -49.51
CA GLY A 1133 -57.68 -12.74 -50.88
C GLY A 1133 -58.99 -13.00 -51.64
N SER A 1134 -60.01 -13.55 -50.98
CA SER A 1134 -61.34 -13.77 -51.53
C SER A 1134 -62.35 -12.82 -50.88
N ASN A 1135 -63.39 -12.46 -51.63
CA ASN A 1135 -64.54 -11.74 -51.10
C ASN A 1135 -65.65 -12.74 -50.80
N GLU A 1136 -65.99 -12.87 -49.52
CA GLU A 1136 -67.15 -13.65 -49.11
C GLU A 1136 -68.38 -12.73 -49.09
N THR A 1137 -69.52 -13.23 -49.56
CA THR A 1137 -70.76 -12.46 -49.66
C THR A 1137 -71.91 -13.16 -48.94
N VAL A 1138 -72.72 -12.38 -48.25
CA VAL A 1138 -73.96 -12.83 -47.60
C VAL A 1138 -75.08 -11.94 -48.12
N SER A 1139 -76.03 -12.52 -48.85
CA SER A 1139 -77.09 -11.78 -49.52
C SER A 1139 -78.47 -12.30 -49.15
N PHE A 1140 -79.44 -11.39 -49.04
CA PHE A 1140 -80.86 -11.74 -49.00
C PHE A 1140 -81.66 -10.86 -49.95
N SER A 1141 -82.79 -11.38 -50.43
CA SER A 1141 -83.78 -10.63 -51.18
C SER A 1141 -85.11 -10.67 -50.43
N SER A 1142 -85.74 -9.51 -50.22
CA SER A 1142 -87.04 -9.38 -49.56
C SER A 1142 -87.94 -8.42 -50.33
N VAL A 1143 -89.26 -8.54 -50.15
CA VAL A 1143 -90.24 -7.69 -50.81
C VAL A 1143 -90.66 -6.57 -49.87
N VAL A 1144 -90.66 -5.34 -50.38
CA VAL A 1144 -91.17 -4.17 -49.65
C VAL A 1144 -92.68 -4.31 -49.48
N SER A 1145 -93.20 -4.07 -48.28
CA SER A 1145 -94.63 -4.25 -47.99
C SER A 1145 -95.50 -3.48 -48.98
N PRO A 1146 -96.42 -4.15 -49.71
CA PRO A 1146 -97.25 -3.52 -50.74
C PRO A 1146 -98.31 -2.58 -50.16
N THR A 1147 -98.49 -2.54 -48.84
CA THR A 1147 -99.47 -1.67 -48.16
C THR A 1147 -98.85 -0.35 -47.67
N LEU A 1148 -97.58 -0.07 -48.00
CA LEU A 1148 -96.93 1.18 -47.62
C LEU A 1148 -97.43 2.35 -48.48
N THR A 1149 -97.95 3.38 -47.81
CA THR A 1149 -98.50 4.58 -48.46
C THR A 1149 -97.77 5.87 -48.04
N ALA A 1150 -96.74 5.77 -47.20
CA ALA A 1150 -96.02 6.90 -46.63
C ALA A 1150 -94.55 6.92 -47.09
N CYS A 1151 -94.00 8.12 -47.30
CA CYS A 1151 -92.59 8.29 -47.61
C CYS A 1151 -91.68 7.84 -46.46
N GLY A 1152 -90.46 7.41 -46.80
CA GLY A 1152 -89.44 7.09 -45.81
C GLY A 1152 -88.20 6.47 -46.45
N THR A 1153 -87.30 5.99 -45.59
CA THR A 1153 -86.16 5.17 -45.98
C THR A 1153 -86.25 3.81 -45.31
N ILE A 1154 -85.84 2.76 -46.03
CA ILE A 1154 -85.58 1.43 -45.50
C ILE A 1154 -84.10 1.41 -45.10
N MET A 1155 -83.82 1.16 -43.83
CA MET A 1155 -82.46 0.95 -43.35
C MET A 1155 -82.28 -0.51 -42.97
N VAL A 1156 -81.33 -1.19 -43.62
CA VAL A 1156 -80.86 -2.51 -43.20
C VAL A 1156 -79.54 -2.30 -42.49
N THR A 1157 -79.47 -2.73 -41.24
CA THR A 1157 -78.22 -2.73 -40.47
C THR A 1157 -77.63 -4.12 -40.45
N GLY A 1158 -76.31 -4.20 -40.33
CA GLY A 1158 -75.58 -5.44 -40.20
C GLY A 1158 -74.47 -5.33 -39.18
N GLU A 1159 -74.03 -6.45 -38.65
CA GLU A 1159 -72.87 -6.54 -37.77
C GLU A 1159 -72.06 -7.77 -38.17
N VAL A 1160 -70.73 -7.62 -38.17
CA VAL A 1160 -69.78 -8.72 -38.33
C VAL A 1160 -69.08 -8.94 -37.00
N THR A 1161 -69.06 -10.19 -36.54
CA THR A 1161 -68.37 -10.64 -35.32
C THR A 1161 -67.48 -11.84 -35.60
N ASP A 1162 -66.27 -11.87 -35.04
CA ASP A 1162 -65.36 -13.01 -35.11
C ASP A 1162 -65.36 -13.85 -33.82
N THR A 1163 -64.48 -14.86 -33.75
CA THR A 1163 -64.33 -15.73 -32.57
C THR A 1163 -63.77 -15.02 -31.34
N LEU A 1164 -63.24 -13.79 -31.49
CA LEU A 1164 -62.73 -12.94 -30.41
C LEU A 1164 -63.76 -11.88 -29.95
N GLY A 1165 -64.92 -11.80 -30.61
CA GLY A 1165 -66.04 -10.93 -30.24
C GLY A 1165 -65.93 -9.48 -30.72
N VAL A 1166 -65.06 -9.19 -31.69
CA VAL A 1166 -64.86 -7.83 -32.23
C VAL A 1166 -65.99 -7.49 -33.22
N LEU A 1167 -66.62 -6.32 -33.06
CA LEU A 1167 -67.80 -5.87 -33.82
C LEU A 1167 -67.45 -4.85 -34.92
N THR A 1168 -67.80 -5.16 -36.18
CA THR A 1168 -67.81 -4.18 -37.28
C THR A 1168 -69.26 -3.88 -37.69
N PRO A 1169 -69.79 -2.67 -37.42
CA PRO A 1169 -71.14 -2.30 -37.81
C PRO A 1169 -71.23 -1.98 -39.31
N LEU A 1170 -72.35 -2.33 -39.92
CA LEU A 1170 -72.68 -2.13 -41.32
C LEU A 1170 -74.07 -1.48 -41.45
N GLU A 1171 -74.26 -0.62 -42.44
CA GLU A 1171 -75.58 -0.05 -42.73
C GLU A 1171 -75.76 0.22 -44.22
N VAL A 1172 -76.99 0.06 -44.71
CA VAL A 1172 -77.41 0.55 -46.03
C VAL A 1172 -78.80 1.15 -45.95
N VAL A 1173 -78.96 2.31 -46.60
CA VAL A 1173 -80.20 3.09 -46.62
C VAL A 1173 -80.75 3.17 -48.04
N VAL A 1174 -82.03 2.85 -48.20
CA VAL A 1174 -82.74 2.82 -49.47
C VAL A 1174 -84.00 3.68 -49.39
N ASN A 1175 -84.22 4.57 -50.34
CA ASN A 1175 -85.37 5.46 -50.36
C ASN A 1175 -86.65 4.75 -50.85
N LEU A 1176 -87.79 5.00 -50.22
CA LEU A 1176 -89.09 4.47 -50.66
C LEU A 1176 -89.71 5.38 -51.74
N ALA A 1177 -90.12 4.79 -52.86
CA ALA A 1177 -90.91 5.48 -53.88
C ALA A 1177 -92.40 5.19 -53.67
N VAL A 1178 -93.15 6.13 -53.10
CA VAL A 1178 -94.59 5.97 -52.82
C VAL A 1178 -95.43 6.99 -53.59
N PRO A 1179 -96.74 6.72 -53.83
CA PRO A 1179 -97.64 7.63 -54.54
C PRO A 1179 -97.78 9.05 -53.95
N ASP A 1180 -97.49 9.25 -52.66
CA ASP A 1180 -97.39 10.56 -51.99
C ASP A 1180 -95.99 11.17 -52.24
N VAL A 1181 -95.71 11.54 -53.49
CA VAL A 1181 -94.35 11.89 -53.96
C VAL A 1181 -93.76 13.15 -53.32
N ASN A 1182 -94.60 14.02 -52.75
CA ASN A 1182 -94.18 15.20 -51.98
C ASN A 1182 -94.16 14.96 -50.46
N CYS A 1183 -94.48 13.74 -50.01
CA CYS A 1183 -94.43 13.32 -48.62
C CYS A 1183 -95.26 14.20 -47.68
N THR A 1184 -96.41 14.71 -48.16
CA THR A 1184 -97.31 15.54 -47.34
C THR A 1184 -98.21 14.71 -46.43
N GLY A 1185 -98.15 13.39 -46.53
CA GLY A 1185 -98.96 12.44 -45.77
C GLY A 1185 -100.32 12.16 -46.40
N SER A 1186 -100.59 12.63 -47.62
CA SER A 1186 -101.85 12.38 -48.33
C SER A 1186 -101.66 12.57 -49.83
N VAL A 1187 -101.96 11.52 -50.61
CA VAL A 1187 -101.93 11.58 -52.07
C VAL A 1187 -103.07 12.49 -52.56
N ASN A 1188 -102.71 13.65 -53.09
CA ASN A 1188 -103.66 14.63 -53.60
C ASN A 1188 -103.32 15.04 -55.04
N ILE A 1189 -104.08 15.98 -55.58
CA ILE A 1189 -103.86 16.46 -56.96
C ILE A 1189 -102.44 16.99 -57.19
N VAL A 1190 -101.78 17.51 -56.14
CA VAL A 1190 -100.40 17.99 -56.24
C VAL A 1190 -99.45 16.83 -56.55
N ASP A 1191 -99.62 15.66 -55.94
CA ASP A 1191 -98.80 14.48 -56.21
C ASP A 1191 -98.94 14.01 -57.65
N VAL A 1192 -100.18 13.92 -58.14
CA VAL A 1192 -100.48 13.60 -59.54
C VAL A 1192 -99.85 14.64 -60.47
N GLN A 1193 -99.94 15.94 -60.13
CA GLN A 1193 -99.32 17.02 -60.90
C GLN A 1193 -97.80 16.97 -60.89
N LEU A 1194 -97.18 16.57 -59.77
CA LEU A 1194 -95.74 16.48 -59.66
C LEU A 1194 -95.19 15.29 -60.43
N VAL A 1195 -95.84 14.12 -60.38
CA VAL A 1195 -95.50 12.98 -61.26
C VAL A 1195 -95.73 13.38 -62.73
N ALA A 1196 -96.88 14.02 -63.03
CA ALA A 1196 -97.19 14.46 -64.39
C ALA A 1196 -96.23 15.51 -64.95
N GLY A 1197 -95.74 16.41 -64.09
CA GLY A 1197 -94.76 17.42 -64.44
C GLY A 1197 -93.41 16.83 -64.84
N ARG A 1198 -93.19 15.54 -64.57
CA ARG A 1198 -91.98 14.78 -64.94
C ARG A 1198 -92.24 13.74 -66.04
N TRP A 1199 -93.41 13.73 -66.67
CA TRP A 1199 -93.73 12.79 -67.73
C TRP A 1199 -92.67 12.80 -68.85
N GLY A 1200 -92.26 11.60 -69.26
CA GLY A 1200 -91.28 11.36 -70.30
C GLY A 1200 -89.83 11.49 -69.82
N ALA A 1201 -89.60 11.68 -68.52
CA ALA A 1201 -88.26 11.64 -67.95
C ALA A 1201 -87.81 10.18 -67.75
N THR A 1202 -86.61 9.86 -68.22
CA THR A 1202 -85.99 8.54 -68.04
C THR A 1202 -84.74 8.63 -67.17
N LEU A 1203 -84.35 7.51 -66.55
CA LEU A 1203 -83.18 7.41 -65.70
C LEU A 1203 -81.93 8.00 -66.38
N GLY A 1204 -81.24 8.89 -65.66
CA GLY A 1204 -80.06 9.63 -66.14
C GLY A 1204 -80.37 11.01 -66.72
N GLN A 1205 -81.65 11.37 -66.91
CA GLN A 1205 -82.02 12.74 -67.28
C GLN A 1205 -82.13 13.65 -66.04
N PRO A 1206 -81.76 14.94 -66.13
CA PRO A 1206 -81.84 15.87 -64.99
C PRO A 1206 -83.27 16.08 -64.45
N GLN A 1207 -84.27 15.86 -65.28
CA GLN A 1207 -85.68 15.93 -64.89
C GLN A 1207 -86.22 14.63 -64.28
N TYR A 1208 -85.47 13.53 -64.38
CA TYR A 1208 -85.82 12.28 -63.74
C TYR A 1208 -85.45 12.34 -62.26
N LEU A 1209 -86.43 12.11 -61.41
CA LEU A 1209 -86.24 12.03 -59.98
C LEU A 1209 -86.86 10.71 -59.52
N TYR A 1210 -86.05 9.88 -58.86
CA TYR A 1210 -86.39 8.48 -58.53
C TYR A 1210 -87.68 8.32 -57.73
N ASN A 1211 -88.06 9.33 -56.93
CA ASN A 1211 -89.29 9.30 -56.15
C ASN A 1211 -90.57 9.50 -56.99
N TYR A 1212 -90.48 9.76 -58.29
CA TYR A 1212 -91.63 9.93 -59.18
C TYR A 1212 -91.81 8.77 -60.17
N ASP A 1213 -90.87 7.81 -60.24
CA ASP A 1213 -91.06 6.53 -60.93
C ASP A 1213 -91.66 5.53 -59.94
N LEU A 1214 -92.99 5.51 -59.89
CA LEU A 1214 -93.76 4.74 -58.91
C LEU A 1214 -93.85 3.26 -59.28
N ASN A 1215 -93.64 2.92 -60.56
CA ASN A 1215 -93.69 1.54 -61.02
C ASN A 1215 -92.29 0.90 -61.09
N GLY A 1216 -91.24 1.72 -61.08
CA GLY A 1216 -89.85 1.30 -60.98
C GLY A 1216 -89.27 0.76 -62.27
N ASN A 1217 -89.74 1.23 -63.43
CA ASN A 1217 -89.29 0.83 -64.77
C ASN A 1217 -88.23 1.76 -65.36
N ASP A 1218 -87.67 2.68 -64.57
CA ASP A 1218 -86.68 3.68 -64.96
C ASP A 1218 -87.21 4.75 -65.94
N GLU A 1219 -88.53 4.88 -66.09
CA GLU A 1219 -89.19 5.84 -66.97
C GLU A 1219 -90.48 6.40 -66.34
N ILE A 1220 -90.53 7.70 -66.08
CA ILE A 1220 -91.74 8.36 -65.56
C ILE A 1220 -92.74 8.52 -66.71
N ASP A 1221 -93.71 7.62 -66.79
CA ASP A 1221 -94.68 7.56 -67.88
C ASP A 1221 -96.13 7.66 -67.40
N VAL A 1222 -97.06 7.29 -68.28
CA VAL A 1222 -98.49 7.28 -67.97
C VAL A 1222 -98.84 6.38 -66.80
N THR A 1223 -98.09 5.31 -66.63
CA THR A 1223 -98.28 4.32 -65.59
C THR A 1223 -98.01 4.95 -64.24
N ASP A 1224 -96.97 5.77 -64.09
CA ASP A 1224 -96.68 6.46 -62.83
C ASP A 1224 -97.73 7.51 -62.48
N ILE A 1225 -98.17 8.31 -63.47
CA ILE A 1225 -99.29 9.23 -63.25
C ILE A 1225 -100.53 8.45 -62.82
N ILE A 1226 -100.84 7.33 -63.49
CA ILE A 1226 -102.00 6.49 -63.15
C ILE A 1226 -101.85 5.92 -61.74
N LEU A 1227 -100.65 5.48 -61.33
CA LEU A 1227 -100.41 4.95 -59.99
C LEU A 1227 -100.61 6.03 -58.91
N ALA A 1228 -100.12 7.25 -59.14
CA ALA A 1228 -100.40 8.39 -58.26
C ALA A 1228 -101.91 8.73 -58.24
N ALA A 1229 -102.53 8.81 -59.41
CA ALA A 1229 -103.93 9.21 -59.55
C ALA A 1229 -104.92 8.17 -59.01
N ASN A 1230 -104.60 6.87 -59.08
CA ASN A 1230 -105.43 5.80 -58.51
C ASN A 1230 -105.44 5.83 -56.98
N GLN A 1231 -104.42 6.43 -56.37
CA GLN A 1231 -104.32 6.58 -54.92
C GLN A 1231 -104.79 7.96 -54.45
N TRP A 1232 -105.15 8.86 -55.38
CA TRP A 1232 -105.78 10.13 -55.07
C TRP A 1232 -107.21 9.90 -54.58
N ASN A 1233 -107.43 10.16 -53.29
CA ASN A 1233 -108.74 10.05 -52.64
C ASN A 1233 -109.16 11.39 -52.03
#